data_AF-A0A084XZF2-F1
#
_entry.id   AF-A0A084XZF2-F1
#
_cell.length_a   1.000
_cell.length_b   1.000
_cell.length_c   1.000
_cell.angle_alpha   90.00
_cell.angle_beta   90.00
_cell.angle_gamma   90.00
#
_symmetry.space_group_name_H-M   'P 1'
#
loop_
_entity.id
_entity.type
_entity.pdbx_description
1 polymer ?
#
loop_
_entity_poly.entity_id
_entity_poly.type
_entity_poly.pdbx_seq_one_letter_code
_entity_poly.pdbx_strand_id
1 'polypeptide(L)'
;MTRLGNEERLEDRARDLGGKGLNAFRLAYVTLDAAPKPAFAWLDVEFWNANALAPLPPREAFKIQGATRQRSGNPARAVAVVQVLPGTGNTLRLQIAPVGDYSTYLLSTTRVGLSAPDNALPLAMDPLLNALPFKFRPGCFNLDCTPSEKGRPAPTEPEIDYLARDYDSFRHVLIAAMMRRVPGWSPTSEADLDQVLIDLVAADADEQADYHDRVMNERALATARKRVSLARHARLLDYHIHQGNQASTWLALEVAGMVDLPATSKDEFGVWSGRAWQDDDAVIFAIARDGGPWRRRCFAPLNRLRLYTWGKTVTALAAGSTEADLTAATPLTQAEAEALRDFFLGTHASQVPGPGAADVSTAVDQLLIQEALNPETGTANGVRIAQRQLLQLLPLQGPIARAEALQDPFTGEWLVRVRWRAEDALRQNFCFICDCAGQPVEDVSLFHANLLRVTQGRPRITTFRAPGQPLGGADERSFVARDSVSYEIVLRQAGSASLLRGVLCPLPASPLAYRASPPGGETPTRTTAQVMVQGFAEPWQEQSDLIESQGDDQHFIVETDELGGSSLRFGDGSNGAALPTGAFVQCRYRVGQGSQGNVGADSLVGFVDASGAVQRVWNPFDVTDGRDPEPAAEIVRRVPEAYRQHQLRAVTLDDYARRAEELPGVAHARARYAWTGSWRCVQVAIDPAGGIVLAEPLRRALADHLDAVRLIGEDLEVRAARYVPLDIKLTLCAQPAYWPEDLRAALEEEFSDGWTHDGRHGFFHPDRWTFGQPLYASQLIGRALSVTGVGRVLRASMRRWNPGSGGGLTEIDIDPLALPESRLEKIPVGPFEIIVVANDPDHLETGRIRFEITGGRR
;
A
#
# COMPACT_ATOMS: atom_id res chain seq x y z
N MET A 1 26.94 -35.51 37.30
CA MET A 1 27.10 -34.04 37.36
C MET A 1 28.50 -33.75 37.87
N THR A 2 29.43 -33.47 36.97
CA THR A 2 30.75 -32.92 37.31
C THR A 2 30.53 -31.47 37.73
N ARG A 3 30.62 -31.19 39.03
CA ARG A 3 30.41 -29.85 39.59
C ARG A 3 31.77 -29.14 39.68
N LEU A 4 31.89 -28.00 39.01
CA LEU A 4 32.99 -27.04 39.23
C LEU A 4 32.63 -26.24 40.50
N GLY A 5 33.28 -26.53 41.63
CA GLY A 5 33.05 -25.88 42.92
C GLY A 5 34.26 -25.06 43.37
N ASN A 6 34.02 -23.97 44.10
CA ASN A 6 35.06 -23.20 44.79
C ASN A 6 35.52 -23.98 46.04
N GLU A 7 36.73 -24.52 46.01
CA GLU A 7 37.28 -25.39 47.06
C GLU A 7 37.44 -24.68 48.41
N GLU A 8 37.85 -23.41 48.42
CA GLU A 8 38.08 -22.63 49.65
C GLU A 8 36.79 -22.46 50.47
N ARG A 9 35.66 -22.20 49.80
CA ARG A 9 34.34 -22.12 50.47
C ARG A 9 33.82 -23.47 50.95
N LEU A 10 34.25 -24.56 50.32
CA LEU A 10 33.90 -25.91 50.76
C LEU A 10 34.62 -26.27 52.07
N GLU A 11 35.88 -25.87 52.20
CA GLU A 11 36.69 -26.04 53.42
C GLU A 11 36.16 -25.18 54.59
N ASP A 12 35.76 -23.93 54.32
CA ASP A 12 35.09 -23.08 55.33
C ASP A 12 33.81 -23.72 55.86
N ARG A 13 32.98 -24.28 54.97
CA ARG A 13 31.76 -25.00 55.35
C ARG A 13 32.05 -26.21 56.23
N ALA A 14 33.11 -26.96 55.92
CA ALA A 14 33.49 -28.16 56.67
C ALA A 14 33.93 -27.85 58.11
N ARG A 15 34.57 -26.68 58.36
CA ARG A 15 35.03 -26.25 59.69
C ARG A 15 33.89 -25.91 60.66
N ASP A 16 32.75 -25.42 60.17
CA ASP A 16 31.62 -24.93 61.00
C ASP A 16 30.49 -25.97 61.20
N LEU A 17 30.69 -27.23 60.79
CA LEU A 17 29.64 -28.26 60.86
C LEU A 17 29.22 -28.59 62.30
N GLY A 18 30.18 -28.64 63.22
CA GLY A 18 29.94 -29.02 64.62
C GLY A 18 28.95 -28.09 65.34
N GLY A 19 29.06 -26.78 65.10
CA GLY A 19 28.17 -25.77 65.70
C GLY A 19 26.72 -25.82 65.20
N LYS A 20 26.48 -26.50 64.07
CA LYS A 20 25.15 -26.62 63.43
C LYS A 20 24.51 -28.00 63.60
N GLY A 21 25.08 -28.86 64.44
CA GLY A 21 24.60 -30.23 64.65
C GLY A 21 24.76 -31.13 63.42
N LEU A 22 25.59 -30.74 62.45
CA LEU A 22 25.88 -31.50 61.24
C LEU A 22 27.24 -32.20 61.36
N ASN A 23 27.47 -33.15 60.47
CA ASN A 23 28.71 -33.89 60.35
C ASN A 23 29.01 -34.13 58.85
N ALA A 24 30.24 -34.54 58.51
CA ALA A 24 30.64 -34.87 57.15
C ALA A 24 31.77 -35.89 57.14
N PHE A 25 31.96 -36.55 56.00
CA PHE A 25 33.17 -37.33 55.76
C PHE A 25 34.38 -36.40 55.63
N ARG A 26 35.47 -36.72 56.33
CA ARG A 26 36.74 -36.01 56.24
C ARG A 26 37.72 -36.76 55.34
N LEU A 27 37.93 -38.03 55.66
CA LEU A 27 38.87 -38.89 54.96
C LEU A 27 38.48 -40.35 55.16
N ALA A 28 38.94 -41.23 54.29
CA ALA A 28 38.89 -42.65 54.55
C ALA A 28 40.15 -43.35 54.07
N TYR A 29 40.66 -44.27 54.89
CA TYR A 29 41.80 -45.11 54.59
C TYR A 29 41.33 -46.51 54.26
N VAL A 30 41.71 -47.02 53.08
CA VAL A 30 41.45 -48.40 52.69
C VAL A 30 42.64 -49.25 53.12
N THR A 31 42.38 -50.23 53.99
CA THR A 31 43.36 -51.25 54.38
C THR A 31 42.92 -52.59 53.82
N LEU A 32 43.78 -53.23 53.03
CA LEU A 32 43.58 -54.59 52.54
C LEU A 32 44.37 -55.56 53.42
N ASP A 33 43.81 -56.75 53.64
CA ASP A 33 44.55 -57.84 54.28
C ASP A 33 45.71 -58.29 53.36
N ALA A 34 46.82 -58.76 53.94
CA ALA A 34 48.04 -59.13 53.22
C ALA A 34 47.88 -60.42 52.38
N ALA A 35 46.70 -61.05 52.40
CA ALA A 35 46.40 -62.22 51.59
C ALA A 35 46.43 -61.91 50.08
N PRO A 36 46.82 -62.87 49.22
CA PRO A 36 46.90 -62.65 47.76
C PRO A 36 45.57 -62.26 47.09
N LYS A 37 44.45 -62.59 47.74
CA LYS A 37 43.09 -62.22 47.36
C LYS A 37 42.29 -61.93 48.64
N PRO A 38 42.32 -60.70 49.16
CA PRO A 38 41.58 -60.37 50.37
C PRO A 38 40.08 -60.54 50.12
N ALA A 39 39.39 -61.27 51.00
CA ALA A 39 37.94 -61.52 50.87
C ALA A 39 37.10 -60.25 51.13
N PHE A 40 37.65 -59.32 51.90
CA PHE A 40 37.06 -58.04 52.25
C PHE A 40 38.16 -56.98 52.43
N ALA A 41 37.78 -55.71 52.43
CA ALA A 41 38.64 -54.57 52.75
C ALA A 41 38.13 -53.86 54.02
N TRP A 42 39.03 -53.28 54.79
CA TRP A 42 38.67 -52.34 55.84
C TRP A 42 38.73 -50.92 55.28
N LEU A 43 37.70 -50.14 55.56
CA LEU A 43 37.66 -48.71 55.31
C LEU A 43 37.54 -47.99 56.65
N ASP A 44 38.65 -47.39 57.07
CA ASP A 44 38.71 -46.58 58.28
C ASP A 44 38.30 -45.15 57.90
N VAL A 45 37.05 -44.79 58.21
CA VAL A 45 36.42 -43.54 57.82
C VAL A 45 36.50 -42.55 58.98
N GLU A 46 37.13 -41.41 58.73
CA GLU A 46 37.19 -40.27 59.65
C GLU A 46 36.11 -39.25 59.30
N PHE A 47 35.38 -38.82 60.32
CA PHE A 47 34.38 -37.77 60.25
C PHE A 47 34.91 -36.47 60.85
N TRP A 48 34.37 -35.34 60.40
CA TRP A 48 34.78 -34.02 60.91
C TRP A 48 34.48 -33.83 62.40
N ASN A 49 33.42 -34.44 62.92
CA ASN A 49 33.09 -34.43 64.34
C ASN A 49 32.42 -35.76 64.79
N ALA A 50 32.15 -35.91 66.09
CA ALA A 50 31.53 -37.12 66.66
C ALA A 50 29.99 -37.15 66.53
N ASN A 51 29.35 -36.12 65.94
CA ASN A 51 27.89 -36.02 65.94
C ASN A 51 27.27 -37.21 65.22
N ALA A 52 26.26 -37.80 65.86
CA ALA A 52 25.47 -38.93 65.38
C ALA A 52 26.27 -40.21 65.06
N LEU A 53 27.47 -40.40 65.65
CA LEU A 53 28.23 -41.66 65.57
C LEU A 53 27.87 -42.66 66.68
N ALA A 54 27.12 -42.23 67.71
CA ALA A 54 26.63 -43.06 68.81
C ALA A 54 25.10 -42.87 69.01
N PRO A 55 24.29 -43.95 69.11
CA PRO A 55 24.67 -45.37 69.00
C PRO A 55 25.22 -45.71 67.59
N LEU A 56 25.95 -46.82 67.49
CA LEU A 56 26.67 -47.19 66.27
C LEU A 56 25.71 -47.29 65.07
N PRO A 57 25.94 -46.56 63.96
CA PRO A 57 25.07 -46.61 62.79
C PRO A 57 25.05 -48.01 62.16
N PRO A 58 23.89 -48.51 61.72
CA PRO A 58 23.82 -49.81 61.06
C PRO A 58 24.51 -49.76 59.68
N ARG A 59 24.89 -50.93 59.15
CA ARG A 59 25.58 -51.02 57.84
C ARG A 59 24.73 -50.45 56.69
N GLU A 60 23.40 -50.55 56.79
CA GLU A 60 22.44 -50.03 55.80
C GLU A 60 22.47 -48.50 55.70
N ALA A 61 23.03 -47.81 56.71
CA ALA A 61 23.22 -46.37 56.67
C ALA A 61 24.30 -45.96 55.65
N PHE A 62 25.18 -46.88 55.24
CA PHE A 62 26.26 -46.62 54.30
C PHE A 62 25.97 -47.24 52.93
N LYS A 63 26.06 -46.41 51.89
CA LYS A 63 25.88 -46.82 50.51
C LYS A 63 27.15 -46.56 49.73
N ILE A 64 27.68 -47.62 49.14
CA ILE A 64 28.78 -47.54 48.19
C ILE A 64 28.18 -47.57 46.78
N GLN A 65 28.52 -46.56 45.98
CA GLN A 65 28.09 -46.43 44.60
C GLN A 65 29.29 -46.25 43.68
N GLY A 66 29.22 -46.79 42.48
CA GLY A 66 30.22 -46.53 41.45
C GLY A 66 31.25 -47.64 41.32
N ALA A 67 31.18 -48.31 40.18
CA ALA A 67 32.33 -48.67 39.39
C ALA A 67 31.97 -48.25 37.96
N THR A 68 32.86 -47.56 37.23
CA THR A 68 32.65 -47.29 35.78
C THR A 68 32.58 -48.58 34.94
N ARG A 69 32.70 -49.76 35.59
CA ARG A 69 32.52 -51.11 35.02
C ARG A 69 31.28 -51.90 35.48
N GLN A 70 30.26 -51.30 36.09
CA GLN A 70 28.98 -52.02 36.28
C GLN A 70 28.14 -52.04 34.98
N ARG A 71 28.32 -53.10 34.16
CA ARG A 71 27.43 -53.43 33.03
C ARG A 71 26.77 -54.81 33.11
N SER A 72 26.69 -55.40 34.30
CA SER A 72 25.87 -56.60 34.50
C SER A 72 25.13 -56.44 35.82
N GLY A 73 23.80 -56.33 35.76
CA GLY A 73 22.91 -56.11 36.90
C GLY A 73 22.80 -57.29 37.86
N ASN A 74 23.93 -57.91 38.24
CA ASN A 74 23.97 -58.93 39.28
C ASN A 74 24.28 -58.27 40.63
N PRO A 75 23.28 -58.10 41.52
CA PRO A 75 23.48 -57.49 42.84
C PRO A 75 24.45 -58.28 43.74
N ALA A 76 24.71 -59.56 43.47
CA ALA A 76 25.64 -60.38 44.25
C ALA A 76 27.13 -60.00 44.09
N ARG A 77 27.46 -59.09 43.17
CA ARG A 77 28.82 -58.55 42.97
C ARG A 77 28.95 -57.07 43.33
N ALA A 78 27.91 -56.46 43.91
CA ALA A 78 27.97 -55.08 44.35
C ALA A 78 28.84 -54.95 45.59
N VAL A 79 29.83 -54.06 45.55
CA VAL A 79 30.66 -53.70 46.70
C VAL A 79 29.76 -53.02 47.74
N ALA A 80 29.65 -53.61 48.93
CA ALA A 80 28.78 -53.12 49.99
C ALA A 80 29.46 -53.18 51.36
N VAL A 81 28.96 -52.39 52.31
CA VAL A 81 29.37 -52.45 53.72
C VAL A 81 28.71 -53.65 54.37
N VAL A 82 29.54 -54.60 54.84
CA VAL A 82 29.10 -55.84 55.47
C VAL A 82 28.99 -55.68 56.98
N GLN A 83 29.89 -54.90 57.57
CA GLN A 83 29.97 -54.68 59.01
C GLN A 83 30.47 -53.27 59.34
N VAL A 84 29.97 -52.70 60.44
CA VAL A 84 30.42 -51.42 61.00
C VAL A 84 30.96 -51.68 62.40
N LEU A 85 32.15 -51.15 62.70
CA LEU A 85 32.80 -51.23 64.01
C LEU A 85 33.12 -49.81 64.51
N PRO A 86 33.06 -49.57 65.84
CA PRO A 86 33.46 -48.29 66.40
C PRO A 86 34.98 -48.09 66.24
N GLY A 87 35.39 -46.88 65.85
CA GLY A 87 36.78 -46.44 65.87
C GLY A 87 37.10 -45.56 67.09
N THR A 88 38.31 -45.00 67.13
CA THR A 88 38.71 -44.04 68.16
C THR A 88 38.27 -42.62 67.79
N GLY A 89 37.57 -41.93 68.69
CA GLY A 89 37.12 -40.54 68.48
C GLY A 89 36.04 -40.44 67.40
N ASN A 90 36.30 -39.68 66.34
CA ASN A 90 35.35 -39.41 65.25
C ASN A 90 35.49 -40.40 64.08
N THR A 91 35.92 -41.63 64.35
CA THR A 91 36.21 -42.62 63.29
C THR A 91 35.30 -43.83 63.38
N LEU A 92 34.92 -44.38 62.23
CA LEU A 92 34.23 -45.66 62.11
C LEU A 92 35.03 -46.58 61.19
N ARG A 93 35.07 -47.87 61.53
CA ARG A 93 35.74 -48.89 60.73
C ARG A 93 34.68 -49.73 60.00
N LEU A 94 34.65 -49.62 58.68
CA LEU A 94 33.68 -50.31 57.80
C LEU A 94 34.33 -51.51 57.13
N GLN A 95 33.76 -52.70 57.26
CA GLN A 95 34.15 -53.87 56.49
C GLN A 95 33.41 -53.88 55.16
N ILE A 96 34.12 -53.96 54.04
CA ILE A 96 33.56 -53.89 52.70
C ILE A 96 33.84 -55.20 51.96
N ALA A 97 32.80 -55.83 51.41
CA ALA A 97 32.95 -57.02 50.55
C ALA A 97 31.93 -57.01 49.39
N PRO A 98 32.29 -57.60 48.23
CA PRO A 98 33.64 -58.03 47.86
C PRO A 98 34.60 -56.85 47.65
N VAL A 99 35.92 -57.09 47.64
CA VAL A 99 36.92 -56.06 47.29
C VAL A 99 36.75 -55.64 45.83
N GLY A 100 36.60 -54.34 45.58
CA GLY A 100 36.37 -53.78 44.25
C GLY A 100 37.63 -53.66 43.38
N ASP A 101 37.48 -53.03 42.21
CA ASP A 101 38.56 -52.74 41.27
C ASP A 101 39.23 -51.36 41.52
N TYR A 102 40.11 -50.92 40.61
CA TYR A 102 40.80 -49.61 40.70
C TYR A 102 39.92 -48.40 40.30
N SER A 103 38.63 -48.61 40.00
CA SER A 103 37.73 -47.49 39.69
C SER A 103 37.43 -46.65 40.94
N THR A 104 36.95 -45.42 40.74
CA THR A 104 36.55 -44.57 41.86
C THR A 104 35.19 -45.03 42.37
N TYR A 105 35.16 -45.55 43.60
CA TYR A 105 33.94 -45.84 44.36
C TYR A 105 33.57 -44.61 45.18
N LEU A 106 32.29 -44.40 45.42
CA LEU A 106 31.75 -43.29 46.20
C LEU A 106 31.03 -43.85 47.43
N LEU A 107 31.56 -43.58 48.62
CA LEU A 107 30.87 -43.82 49.89
C LEU A 107 29.93 -42.66 50.17
N SER A 108 28.70 -42.96 50.58
CA SER A 108 27.73 -41.97 51.04
C SER A 108 26.87 -42.55 52.16
N THR A 109 26.19 -41.70 52.92
CA THR A 109 25.14 -42.18 53.83
C THR A 109 23.74 -42.05 53.23
N THR A 110 22.82 -42.94 53.59
CA THR A 110 21.45 -42.95 53.08
C THR A 110 20.43 -43.14 54.21
N ARG A 111 19.31 -42.41 54.15
CA ARG A 111 18.16 -42.57 55.06
C ARG A 111 17.16 -43.62 54.59
N VAL A 112 17.27 -44.04 53.33
CA VAL A 112 16.30 -44.94 52.69
C VAL A 112 16.31 -46.29 53.41
N GLY A 113 15.17 -46.69 53.97
CA GLY A 113 15.03 -47.96 54.69
C GLY A 113 15.36 -47.91 56.19
N LEU A 114 15.65 -46.74 56.76
CA LEU A 114 16.00 -46.57 58.17
C LEU A 114 15.00 -45.69 58.93
N SER A 115 14.63 -46.10 60.15
CA SER A 115 13.80 -45.33 61.10
C SER A 115 14.65 -44.81 62.26
N ALA A 116 14.12 -43.89 63.08
CA ALA A 116 14.83 -43.43 64.28
C ALA A 116 14.94 -44.58 65.31
N PRO A 117 16.09 -44.78 65.99
CA PRO A 117 17.27 -43.91 66.03
C PRO A 117 18.32 -44.16 64.92
N ASP A 118 18.16 -45.19 64.10
CA ASP A 118 19.17 -45.68 63.15
C ASP A 118 19.47 -44.73 61.97
N ASN A 119 18.56 -43.80 61.68
CA ASN A 119 18.74 -42.79 60.63
C ASN A 119 19.46 -41.51 61.10
N ALA A 120 19.93 -41.46 62.35
CA ALA A 120 20.55 -40.28 62.95
C ALA A 120 21.78 -39.77 62.19
N LEU A 121 22.70 -40.67 61.78
CA LEU A 121 23.90 -40.27 61.03
C LEU A 121 23.56 -39.71 59.65
N PRO A 122 22.79 -40.39 58.79
CA PRO A 122 22.33 -39.80 57.54
C PRO A 122 21.52 -38.49 57.71
N LEU A 123 20.89 -38.28 58.87
CA LEU A 123 20.22 -37.03 59.22
C LEU A 123 21.18 -35.87 59.50
N ALA A 124 22.26 -36.17 60.21
CA ALA A 124 23.31 -35.21 60.55
C ALA A 124 24.29 -34.95 59.39
N MET A 125 24.31 -35.77 58.35
CA MET A 125 25.25 -35.60 57.23
C MET A 125 24.93 -34.38 56.34
N ASP A 126 25.94 -33.54 56.13
CA ASP A 126 25.84 -32.39 55.23
C ASP A 126 25.61 -32.85 53.77
N PRO A 127 24.57 -32.38 53.06
CA PRO A 127 24.25 -32.87 51.72
C PRO A 127 25.34 -32.65 50.66
N LEU A 128 26.23 -31.67 50.83
CA LEU A 128 27.33 -31.40 49.91
C LEU A 128 28.57 -32.24 50.25
N LEU A 129 28.74 -32.64 51.51
CA LEU A 129 29.91 -33.39 52.00
C LEU A 129 29.58 -34.84 52.41
N ASN A 130 28.38 -35.34 52.08
CA ASN A 130 27.92 -36.71 52.32
C ASN A 130 28.39 -37.71 51.24
N ALA A 131 29.44 -37.38 50.50
CA ALA A 131 29.96 -38.22 49.43
C ALA A 131 31.48 -38.21 49.47
N LEU A 132 32.08 -39.37 49.74
CA LEU A 132 33.53 -39.54 49.85
C LEU A 132 34.02 -40.53 48.79
N PRO A 133 34.79 -40.09 47.78
CA PRO A 133 35.37 -41.00 46.81
C PRO A 133 36.54 -41.77 47.43
N PHE A 134 36.60 -43.08 47.19
CA PHE A 134 37.72 -43.93 47.56
C PHE A 134 38.07 -44.91 46.43
N LYS A 135 39.28 -45.46 46.46
CA LYS A 135 39.77 -46.46 45.50
C LYS A 135 40.44 -47.60 46.24
N PHE A 136 40.27 -48.82 45.76
CA PHE A 136 41.11 -49.92 46.20
C PHE A 136 42.48 -49.75 45.53
N ARG A 137 43.54 -49.53 46.33
CA ARG A 137 44.93 -49.48 45.86
C ARG A 137 45.73 -50.68 46.40
N PRO A 138 45.51 -51.91 45.92
CA PRO A 138 46.55 -52.93 46.03
C PRO A 138 47.77 -52.45 45.22
N GLY A 139 48.98 -52.57 45.78
CA GLY A 139 50.19 -51.95 45.24
C GLY A 139 50.45 -52.26 43.76
N CYS A 140 50.69 -51.23 42.96
CA CYS A 140 51.16 -51.36 41.59
C CYS A 140 52.24 -50.29 41.31
N PHE A 141 53.46 -50.77 41.05
CA PHE A 141 54.70 -50.02 40.82
C PHE A 141 54.94 -49.78 39.31
N ASN A 142 54.08 -49.04 38.59
CA ASN A 142 54.42 -48.54 37.24
C ASN A 142 53.58 -47.29 36.88
N LEU A 143 54.24 -46.33 36.20
CA LEU A 143 53.86 -44.91 36.10
C LEU A 143 52.74 -44.52 35.12
N ASP A 144 52.08 -45.46 34.42
CA ASP A 144 50.95 -45.13 33.53
C ASP A 144 49.74 -46.01 33.81
N CYS A 145 48.82 -45.49 34.63
CA CYS A 145 47.57 -46.16 35.02
C CYS A 145 46.33 -45.30 34.73
N THR A 146 46.36 -44.51 33.66
CA THR A 146 45.19 -43.76 33.19
C THR A 146 44.32 -44.69 32.33
N PRO A 147 43.02 -44.89 32.63
CA PRO A 147 42.17 -45.76 31.82
C PRO A 147 41.95 -45.14 30.43
N SER A 148 42.15 -45.92 29.36
CA SER A 148 41.86 -45.49 28.00
C SER A 148 40.36 -45.24 27.82
N GLU A 149 39.95 -44.03 27.45
CA GLU A 149 38.59 -43.80 26.97
C GLU A 149 38.35 -44.61 25.70
N LYS A 150 37.24 -45.35 25.64
CA LYS A 150 36.82 -46.01 24.41
C LYS A 150 36.37 -44.92 23.43
N GLY A 151 37.01 -44.86 22.26
CA GLY A 151 36.56 -44.05 21.14
C GLY A 151 35.09 -44.33 20.82
N ARG A 152 34.33 -43.28 20.49
CA ARG A 152 32.98 -43.43 19.93
C ARG A 152 33.08 -44.12 18.57
N PRO A 153 32.14 -45.02 18.21
CA PRO A 153 32.06 -45.49 16.84
C PRO A 153 31.86 -44.31 15.90
N ALA A 154 32.56 -44.32 14.76
CA ALA A 154 32.35 -43.31 13.72
C ALA A 154 30.88 -43.36 13.26
N PRO A 155 30.23 -42.21 13.01
CA PRO A 155 28.89 -42.19 12.45
C PRO A 155 28.88 -42.95 11.11
N THR A 156 27.77 -43.62 10.82
CA THR A 156 27.59 -44.44 9.61
C THR A 156 27.60 -43.60 8.32
N GLU A 157 27.40 -42.29 8.44
CA GLU A 157 27.41 -41.34 7.32
C GLU A 157 28.37 -40.17 7.62
N PRO A 158 28.96 -39.54 6.58
CA PRO A 158 29.65 -38.27 6.73
C PRO A 158 28.67 -37.22 7.28
N GLU A 159 29.15 -36.41 8.23
CA GLU A 159 28.38 -35.29 8.77
C GLU A 159 28.21 -34.25 7.65
N ILE A 160 26.97 -34.00 7.25
CA ILE A 160 26.63 -32.99 6.25
C ILE A 160 26.38 -31.68 6.98
N ASP A 161 27.25 -30.69 6.77
CA ASP A 161 27.01 -29.33 7.23
C ASP A 161 26.10 -28.61 6.24
N TYR A 162 24.83 -28.44 6.62
CA TYR A 162 23.82 -27.80 5.77
C TYR A 162 24.01 -26.29 5.59
N LEU A 163 24.89 -25.66 6.36
CA LEU A 163 25.23 -24.24 6.25
C LEU A 163 26.38 -24.00 5.26
N ALA A 164 27.14 -25.03 4.95
CA ALA A 164 28.32 -24.95 4.09
C ALA A 164 27.89 -25.14 2.63
N ARG A 165 27.71 -24.04 1.91
CA ARG A 165 27.08 -23.99 0.57
C ARG A 165 27.92 -23.29 -0.49
N ASP A 166 29.24 -23.24 -0.30
CA ASP A 166 30.20 -22.74 -1.27
C ASP A 166 31.04 -23.89 -1.87
N TYR A 167 31.74 -23.59 -2.97
CA TYR A 167 32.62 -24.54 -3.66
C TYR A 167 33.59 -25.29 -2.74
N ASP A 168 34.33 -24.56 -1.89
CA ASP A 168 35.36 -25.15 -1.02
C ASP A 168 34.74 -26.08 0.02
N SER A 169 33.57 -25.73 0.53
CA SER A 169 32.80 -26.54 1.47
C SER A 169 32.29 -27.82 0.82
N PHE A 170 31.70 -27.74 -0.37
CA PHE A 170 31.23 -28.92 -1.10
C PHE A 170 32.39 -29.84 -1.46
N ARG A 171 33.50 -29.28 -1.95
CA ARG A 171 34.74 -30.00 -2.23
C ARG A 171 35.27 -30.70 -0.99
N HIS A 172 35.33 -30.00 0.15
CA HIS A 172 35.76 -30.57 1.42
C HIS A 172 34.89 -31.76 1.85
N VAL A 173 33.57 -31.62 1.77
CA VAL A 173 32.62 -32.68 2.11
C VAL A 173 32.79 -33.90 1.21
N LEU A 174 32.97 -33.69 -0.10
CA LEU A 174 33.17 -34.77 -1.07
C LEU A 174 34.50 -35.50 -0.87
N ILE A 175 35.60 -34.78 -0.62
CA ILE A 175 36.90 -35.36 -0.28
C ILE A 175 36.82 -36.15 1.02
N ALA A 176 36.19 -35.59 2.05
CA ALA A 176 35.97 -36.26 3.32
C ALA A 176 35.13 -37.54 3.17
N ALA A 177 34.11 -37.52 2.30
CA ALA A 177 33.31 -38.68 1.97
C ALA A 177 34.10 -39.75 1.21
N MET A 178 34.93 -39.36 0.23
CA MET A 178 35.80 -40.26 -0.54
C MET A 178 36.84 -40.97 0.34
N MET A 179 37.54 -40.24 1.22
CA MET A 179 38.50 -40.82 2.16
C MET A 179 37.87 -41.87 3.08
N ARG A 180 36.59 -41.69 3.45
CA ARG A 180 35.88 -42.63 4.33
C ARG A 180 35.32 -43.84 3.60
N ARG A 181 34.85 -43.66 2.36
CA ARG A 181 34.15 -44.70 1.58
C ARG A 181 35.09 -45.56 0.76
N VAL A 182 36.26 -45.04 0.36
CA VAL A 182 37.23 -45.74 -0.48
C VAL A 182 38.52 -45.95 0.32
N PRO A 183 38.74 -47.15 0.91
CA PRO A 183 39.95 -47.43 1.68
C PRO A 183 41.23 -47.25 0.85
N GLY A 184 42.20 -46.51 1.38
CA GLY A 184 43.49 -46.25 0.71
C GLY A 184 43.46 -45.12 -0.32
N TRP A 185 42.30 -44.48 -0.52
CA TRP A 185 42.21 -43.28 -1.35
C TRP A 185 42.79 -42.06 -0.62
N SER A 186 43.64 -41.30 -1.31
CA SER A 186 44.18 -40.02 -0.84
C SER A 186 44.36 -39.08 -2.02
N PRO A 187 44.08 -37.78 -1.88
CA PRO A 187 44.35 -36.81 -2.94
C PRO A 187 45.86 -36.73 -3.22
N THR A 188 46.28 -37.10 -4.43
CA THR A 188 47.69 -37.15 -4.83
C THR A 188 48.12 -35.95 -5.68
N SER A 189 47.27 -35.52 -6.61
CA SER A 189 47.51 -34.38 -7.50
C SER A 189 46.19 -33.71 -7.85
N GLU A 190 46.21 -32.39 -8.04
CA GLU A 190 45.06 -31.62 -8.54
C GLU A 190 44.65 -32.04 -9.96
N ALA A 191 45.57 -32.61 -10.74
CA ALA A 191 45.30 -33.09 -12.09
C ALA A 191 44.71 -34.51 -12.14
N ASP A 192 44.54 -35.18 -11.00
CA ASP A 192 43.98 -36.53 -10.98
C ASP A 192 42.48 -36.49 -11.33
N LEU A 193 42.03 -37.48 -12.10
CA LEU A 193 40.67 -37.52 -12.63
C LEU A 193 39.60 -37.46 -11.53
N ASP A 194 39.86 -38.08 -10.39
CA ASP A 194 38.98 -38.06 -9.23
C ASP A 194 38.89 -36.66 -8.58
N GLN A 195 40.00 -35.93 -8.48
CA GLN A 195 39.99 -34.53 -8.03
C GLN A 195 39.21 -33.65 -9.01
N VAL A 196 39.46 -33.79 -10.32
CA VAL A 196 38.73 -33.04 -11.35
C VAL A 196 37.23 -33.33 -11.29
N LEU A 197 36.82 -34.58 -11.07
CA LEU A 197 35.40 -34.92 -10.92
C LEU A 197 34.79 -34.32 -9.65
N ILE A 198 35.52 -34.35 -8.53
CA ILE A 198 35.07 -33.71 -7.28
C ILE A 198 34.91 -32.20 -7.49
N ASP A 199 35.87 -31.56 -8.16
CA ASP A 199 35.85 -30.12 -8.44
C ASP A 199 34.68 -29.77 -9.37
N LEU A 200 34.42 -30.56 -10.41
CA LEU A 200 33.27 -30.37 -11.29
C LEU A 200 31.93 -30.50 -10.55
N VAL A 201 31.80 -31.49 -9.66
CA VAL A 201 30.58 -31.67 -8.85
C VAL A 201 30.43 -30.55 -7.81
N ALA A 202 31.52 -30.10 -7.20
CA ALA A 202 31.50 -28.99 -6.25
C ALA A 202 31.12 -27.67 -6.95
N ALA A 203 31.62 -27.43 -8.16
CA ALA A 203 31.26 -26.27 -8.96
C ALA A 203 29.78 -26.27 -9.37
N ASP A 204 29.25 -27.41 -9.84
CA ASP A 204 27.81 -27.55 -10.14
C ASP A 204 26.96 -27.38 -8.87
N ALA A 205 27.38 -27.95 -7.74
CA ALA A 205 26.67 -27.80 -6.47
C ALA A 205 26.63 -26.34 -5.97
N ASP A 206 27.71 -25.57 -6.15
CA ASP A 206 27.77 -24.14 -5.85
C ASP A 206 26.81 -23.33 -6.75
N GLU A 207 26.79 -23.60 -8.06
CA GLU A 207 25.85 -22.97 -8.99
C GLU A 207 24.38 -23.30 -8.63
N GLN A 208 24.08 -24.56 -8.32
CA GLN A 208 22.75 -24.96 -7.87
C GLN A 208 22.38 -24.34 -6.52
N ALA A 209 23.35 -24.15 -5.62
CA ALA A 209 23.14 -23.52 -4.32
C ALA A 209 22.79 -22.04 -4.48
N ASP A 210 23.50 -21.29 -5.34
CA ASP A 210 23.15 -19.91 -5.70
C ASP A 210 21.76 -19.85 -6.34
N TYR A 211 21.46 -20.74 -7.30
CA TYR A 211 20.14 -20.80 -7.93
C TYR A 211 19.03 -20.99 -6.90
N HIS A 212 19.21 -21.92 -5.96
CA HIS A 212 18.25 -22.19 -4.90
C HIS A 212 18.05 -20.96 -4.00
N ASP A 213 19.12 -20.28 -3.61
CA ASP A 213 19.04 -19.09 -2.75
C ASP A 213 18.35 -17.92 -3.47
N ARG A 214 18.64 -17.73 -4.75
CA ARG A 214 17.93 -16.76 -5.60
C ARG A 214 16.45 -17.07 -5.68
N VAL A 215 16.06 -18.32 -5.90
CA VAL A 215 14.64 -18.72 -5.93
C VAL A 215 13.97 -18.54 -4.57
N MET A 216 14.65 -18.90 -3.48
CA MET A 216 14.11 -18.78 -2.13
C MET A 216 13.93 -17.32 -1.71
N ASN A 217 14.79 -16.41 -2.16
CA ASN A 217 14.60 -14.97 -1.95
C ASN A 217 13.31 -14.46 -2.60
N GLU A 218 12.90 -15.02 -3.74
CA GLU A 218 11.66 -14.61 -4.45
C GLU A 218 10.37 -15.12 -3.78
N ARG A 219 10.45 -15.98 -2.76
CA ARG A 219 9.28 -16.59 -2.10
C ARG A 219 8.49 -15.63 -1.20
N ALA A 220 9.10 -14.55 -0.74
CA ALA A 220 8.47 -13.62 0.18
C ALA A 220 8.62 -12.18 -0.32
N LEU A 221 7.56 -11.38 -0.14
CA LEU A 221 7.54 -9.98 -0.57
C LEU A 221 8.73 -9.18 -0.03
N ALA A 222 9.14 -9.41 1.22
CA ALA A 222 10.23 -8.67 1.86
C ALA A 222 11.62 -8.95 1.28
N THR A 223 11.81 -10.10 0.63
CA THR A 223 13.11 -10.56 0.11
C THR A 223 13.15 -10.62 -1.42
N ALA A 224 11.99 -10.61 -2.08
CA ALA A 224 11.88 -10.70 -3.52
C ALA A 224 12.54 -9.49 -4.20
N ARG A 225 13.32 -9.76 -5.25
CA ARG A 225 14.02 -8.72 -6.02
C ARG A 225 13.42 -8.54 -7.41
N LYS A 226 12.89 -9.61 -8.01
CA LYS A 226 12.29 -9.53 -9.34
C LYS A 226 10.96 -8.79 -9.28
N ARG A 227 10.79 -7.86 -10.22
CA ARG A 227 9.55 -7.06 -10.32
C ARG A 227 8.33 -7.94 -10.55
N VAL A 228 8.45 -8.99 -11.38
CA VAL A 228 7.37 -9.95 -11.63
C VAL A 228 6.96 -10.68 -10.35
N SER A 229 7.93 -11.12 -9.54
CA SER A 229 7.63 -11.76 -8.25
C SER A 229 6.92 -10.80 -7.32
N LEU A 230 7.42 -9.55 -7.20
CA LEU A 230 6.78 -8.52 -6.40
C LEU A 230 5.34 -8.25 -6.85
N ALA A 231 5.10 -8.13 -8.16
CA ALA A 231 3.77 -7.94 -8.73
C ALA A 231 2.81 -9.09 -8.40
N ARG A 232 3.29 -10.33 -8.48
CA ARG A 232 2.49 -11.51 -8.11
C ARG A 232 2.17 -11.54 -6.61
N HIS A 233 3.12 -11.20 -5.73
CA HIS A 233 2.87 -11.11 -4.29
C HIS A 233 1.93 -9.96 -3.92
N ALA A 234 2.12 -8.80 -4.56
CA ALA A 234 1.29 -7.62 -4.32
C ALA A 234 -0.17 -7.87 -4.71
N ARG A 235 -0.40 -8.58 -5.83
CA ARG A 235 -1.76 -8.97 -6.26
C ARG A 235 -2.47 -9.88 -5.25
N LEU A 236 -1.76 -10.74 -4.52
CA LEU A 236 -2.37 -11.55 -3.44
C LEU A 236 -2.86 -10.71 -2.26
N LEU A 237 -2.43 -9.45 -2.17
CA LEU A 237 -2.84 -8.46 -1.18
C LEU A 237 -3.68 -7.35 -1.80
N ASP A 238 -4.32 -7.64 -2.95
CA ASP A 238 -5.16 -6.72 -3.74
C ASP A 238 -4.46 -5.41 -4.16
N TYR A 239 -3.11 -5.42 -4.19
CA TYR A 239 -2.30 -4.27 -4.58
C TYR A 239 -1.74 -4.43 -6.00
N HIS A 240 -2.17 -3.54 -6.89
CA HIS A 240 -1.72 -3.43 -8.26
C HIS A 240 -0.53 -2.48 -8.36
N ILE A 241 0.68 -3.04 -8.47
CA ILE A 241 1.90 -2.25 -8.63
C ILE A 241 1.78 -1.29 -9.82
N HIS A 242 2.10 -0.03 -9.59
CA HIS A 242 2.11 0.98 -10.65
C HIS A 242 3.28 0.71 -11.62
N GLN A 243 2.97 0.51 -12.90
CA GLN A 243 3.95 0.19 -13.95
C GLN A 243 4.46 1.45 -14.68
N GLY A 244 4.24 2.62 -14.10
CA GLY A 244 4.41 3.90 -14.78
C GLY A 244 3.21 4.20 -15.65
N ASN A 245 3.19 5.39 -16.23
CA ASN A 245 2.21 5.74 -17.24
C ASN A 245 2.79 6.70 -18.27
N GLN A 246 2.25 6.59 -19.48
CA GLN A 246 2.48 7.54 -20.55
C GLN A 246 2.08 8.94 -20.10
N ALA A 247 2.87 9.91 -20.55
CA ALA A 247 2.49 11.30 -20.55
C ALA A 247 1.33 11.54 -21.52
N SER A 248 0.45 12.49 -21.23
CA SER A 248 -0.72 12.83 -22.04
C SER A 248 -0.90 14.33 -22.16
N THR A 249 -1.33 14.80 -23.32
CA THR A 249 -1.57 16.22 -23.54
C THR A 249 -2.69 16.48 -24.52
N TRP A 250 -3.23 17.68 -24.42
CA TRP A 250 -3.98 18.29 -25.50
C TRP A 250 -3.02 18.77 -26.59
N LEU A 251 -3.40 18.51 -27.82
CA LEU A 251 -2.78 19.03 -29.02
C LEU A 251 -3.78 19.95 -29.70
N ALA A 252 -3.38 21.19 -29.92
CA ALA A 252 -4.09 22.12 -30.78
C ALA A 252 -3.49 22.07 -32.18
N LEU A 253 -4.35 22.20 -33.19
CA LEU A 253 -3.94 22.04 -34.57
C LEU A 253 -4.72 22.97 -35.52
N GLU A 254 -4.06 23.34 -36.60
CA GLU A 254 -4.65 24.09 -37.70
C GLU A 254 -4.72 23.19 -38.93
N VAL A 255 -5.88 23.16 -39.59
CA VAL A 255 -6.13 22.33 -40.78
C VAL A 255 -6.58 23.18 -41.97
N ALA A 256 -6.22 22.77 -43.19
CA ALA A 256 -6.57 23.47 -44.42
C ALA A 256 -8.07 23.36 -44.78
N GLY A 257 -8.77 22.36 -44.25
CA GLY A 257 -10.17 22.08 -44.55
C GLY A 257 -10.80 21.16 -43.51
N MET A 258 -11.85 20.45 -43.89
CA MET A 258 -12.40 19.37 -43.08
C MET A 258 -11.55 18.11 -43.26
N VAL A 259 -11.10 17.50 -42.17
CA VAL A 259 -10.27 16.30 -42.22
C VAL A 259 -10.50 15.38 -41.02
N ASP A 260 -10.43 14.08 -41.26
CA ASP A 260 -10.38 13.06 -40.21
C ASP A 260 -8.92 12.71 -39.90
N LEU A 261 -8.54 12.76 -38.63
CA LEU A 261 -7.21 12.47 -38.14
C LEU A 261 -7.23 11.21 -37.26
N PRO A 262 -6.54 10.13 -37.65
CA PRO A 262 -5.96 9.90 -38.98
C PRO A 262 -7.02 9.72 -40.09
N ALA A 263 -6.58 9.85 -41.35
CA ALA A 263 -7.45 9.79 -42.54
C ALA A 263 -8.26 8.50 -42.64
N THR A 264 -7.61 7.36 -42.36
CA THR A 264 -8.25 6.04 -42.30
C THR A 264 -7.97 5.33 -40.97
N SER A 265 -8.74 4.30 -40.66
CA SER A 265 -8.52 3.49 -39.45
C SER A 265 -7.20 2.71 -39.45
N LYS A 266 -6.56 2.56 -40.62
CA LYS A 266 -5.27 1.88 -40.80
C LYS A 266 -4.08 2.83 -40.64
N ASP A 267 -4.29 4.12 -40.83
CA ASP A 267 -3.25 5.14 -40.74
C ASP A 267 -2.97 5.53 -39.28
N GLU A 268 -1.85 6.22 -39.07
CA GLU A 268 -1.48 6.77 -37.78
C GLU A 268 -1.26 8.27 -37.90
N PHE A 269 -1.75 9.01 -36.91
CA PHE A 269 -1.38 10.40 -36.70
C PHE A 269 -0.53 10.49 -35.43
N GLY A 270 0.62 11.13 -35.56
CA GLY A 270 1.54 11.30 -34.45
C GLY A 270 2.32 12.60 -34.56
N VAL A 271 2.79 13.06 -33.41
CA VAL A 271 3.54 14.30 -33.26
C VAL A 271 4.77 14.06 -32.42
N TRP A 272 5.78 14.92 -32.53
CA TRP A 272 7.02 14.78 -31.78
C TRP A 272 7.67 16.12 -31.45
N SER A 273 8.54 16.08 -30.43
CA SER A 273 9.48 17.16 -30.14
C SER A 273 10.71 17.07 -31.05
N GLY A 274 11.38 18.21 -31.27
CA GLY A 274 12.61 18.26 -32.06
C GLY A 274 12.35 18.37 -33.56
N ARG A 275 13.35 17.99 -34.38
CA ARG A 275 13.32 18.20 -35.84
C ARG A 275 12.72 17.00 -36.57
N ALA A 276 13.14 15.80 -36.21
CA ALA A 276 12.67 14.57 -36.81
C ALA A 276 12.30 13.56 -35.74
N TRP A 277 11.30 12.72 -35.99
CA TRP A 277 10.90 11.69 -35.03
C TRP A 277 11.96 10.60 -34.86
N GLN A 278 12.92 10.50 -35.79
CA GLN A 278 14.04 9.57 -35.74
C GLN A 278 15.19 10.04 -34.85
N ASP A 279 15.17 11.29 -34.36
CA ASP A 279 16.20 11.80 -33.47
C ASP A 279 16.12 11.07 -32.12
N ASP A 280 17.28 10.77 -31.50
CA ASP A 280 17.33 9.97 -30.26
C ASP A 280 16.63 10.65 -29.06
N ASP A 281 16.52 11.98 -29.09
CA ASP A 281 15.85 12.81 -28.09
C ASP A 281 14.40 13.18 -28.46
N ALA A 282 13.88 12.66 -29.57
CA ALA A 282 12.51 12.93 -30.00
C ALA A 282 11.50 12.24 -29.07
N VAL A 283 10.66 13.03 -28.42
CA VAL A 283 9.54 12.53 -27.62
C VAL A 283 8.31 12.44 -28.51
N ILE A 284 7.90 11.22 -28.83
CA ILE A 284 6.81 10.93 -29.76
C ILE A 284 5.49 10.77 -29.01
N PHE A 285 4.43 11.34 -29.56
CA PHE A 285 3.05 11.20 -29.12
C PHE A 285 2.17 10.73 -30.29
N ALA A 286 1.10 9.99 -29.98
CA ALA A 286 0.14 9.52 -30.97
C ALA A 286 -1.29 9.51 -30.39
N ILE A 287 -2.29 9.42 -31.27
CA ILE A 287 -3.71 9.33 -30.87
C ILE A 287 -3.99 7.99 -30.19
N ALA A 288 -4.57 8.03 -28.99
CA ALA A 288 -4.94 6.82 -28.25
C ALA A 288 -6.07 6.09 -28.97
N ARG A 289 -5.97 4.75 -29.09
CA ARG A 289 -6.96 3.91 -29.80
C ARG A 289 -7.89 3.20 -28.82
N ASP A 290 -8.43 3.90 -27.84
CA ASP A 290 -9.04 3.28 -26.66
C ASP A 290 -10.57 3.25 -26.72
N GLY A 291 -11.11 2.16 -27.29
CA GLY A 291 -12.57 2.01 -27.46
C GLY A 291 -13.18 3.12 -28.31
N GLY A 292 -14.52 3.17 -28.39
CA GLY A 292 -15.30 4.26 -29.01
C GLY A 292 -14.79 4.80 -30.36
N PRO A 293 -15.23 6.01 -30.74
CA PRO A 293 -14.59 6.75 -31.82
C PRO A 293 -13.25 7.35 -31.37
N TRP A 294 -12.15 6.79 -31.87
CA TRP A 294 -10.79 7.20 -31.52
C TRP A 294 -10.18 8.20 -32.52
N ARG A 295 -10.69 8.25 -33.76
CA ARG A 295 -10.27 9.24 -34.75
C ARG A 295 -10.99 10.56 -34.51
N ARG A 296 -10.41 11.67 -34.94
CA ARG A 296 -10.95 13.01 -34.69
C ARG A 296 -11.19 13.77 -35.99
N ARG A 297 -12.40 14.30 -36.18
CA ARG A 297 -12.67 15.25 -37.27
C ARG A 297 -12.32 16.66 -36.83
N CYS A 298 -11.57 17.38 -37.67
CA CYS A 298 -11.17 18.75 -37.47
C CYS A 298 -11.69 19.65 -38.59
N PHE A 299 -11.90 20.93 -38.29
CA PHE A 299 -12.61 21.86 -39.18
C PHE A 299 -11.87 23.19 -39.31
N ALA A 300 -11.54 23.61 -40.53
CA ALA A 300 -10.83 24.87 -40.75
C ALA A 300 -11.47 26.12 -40.09
N PRO A 301 -12.81 26.29 -40.04
CA PRO A 301 -13.44 27.43 -39.34
C PRO A 301 -13.15 27.49 -37.84
N LEU A 302 -12.72 26.38 -37.23
CA LEU A 302 -12.42 26.25 -35.80
C LEU A 302 -10.92 26.39 -35.48
N ASN A 303 -10.09 26.69 -36.49
CA ASN A 303 -8.65 26.90 -36.33
C ASN A 303 -8.35 28.10 -35.45
N ARG A 304 -8.98 29.26 -35.73
CA ARG A 304 -8.75 30.52 -35.03
C ARG A 304 -10.05 31.29 -34.93
N LEU A 305 -10.52 31.50 -33.71
CA LEU A 305 -11.73 32.23 -33.40
C LEU A 305 -11.35 33.48 -32.61
N ARG A 306 -11.94 34.62 -32.98
CA ARG A 306 -11.69 35.94 -32.40
C ARG A 306 -12.82 36.31 -31.46
N LEU A 307 -12.56 37.21 -30.51
CA LEU A 307 -13.63 37.83 -29.73
C LEU A 307 -14.36 38.86 -30.59
N TYR A 308 -15.69 38.84 -30.58
CA TYR A 308 -16.51 39.92 -31.09
C TYR A 308 -16.50 41.07 -30.08
N THR A 309 -15.95 42.22 -30.48
CA THR A 309 -15.61 43.30 -29.54
C THR A 309 -16.72 44.35 -29.37
N TRP A 310 -17.89 44.15 -29.98
CA TRP A 310 -19.04 45.07 -29.91
C TRP A 310 -18.64 46.52 -30.20
N GLY A 311 -18.04 46.76 -31.36
CA GLY A 311 -17.52 48.08 -31.74
C GLY A 311 -16.34 48.55 -30.87
N LYS A 312 -15.46 47.62 -30.45
CA LYS A 312 -14.33 47.87 -29.54
C LYS A 312 -14.72 48.27 -28.11
N THR A 313 -15.99 48.09 -27.74
CA THR A 313 -16.48 48.34 -26.37
C THR A 313 -16.00 47.26 -25.41
N VAL A 314 -15.94 46.00 -25.88
CA VAL A 314 -15.42 44.87 -25.12
C VAL A 314 -13.99 44.60 -25.58
N THR A 315 -13.02 45.03 -24.77
CA THR A 315 -11.58 44.89 -25.08
C THR A 315 -10.93 43.70 -24.40
N ALA A 316 -11.54 43.18 -23.33
CA ALA A 316 -11.04 42.06 -22.54
C ALA A 316 -12.19 41.23 -21.94
N LEU A 317 -11.91 39.97 -21.63
CA LEU A 317 -12.74 39.12 -20.79
C LEU A 317 -12.14 39.06 -19.37
N ALA A 318 -13.00 39.15 -18.36
CA ALA A 318 -12.57 39.16 -16.96
C ALA A 318 -12.41 37.75 -16.40
N ALA A 319 -11.59 37.62 -15.36
CA ALA A 319 -11.60 36.43 -14.51
C ALA A 319 -13.03 36.19 -13.98
N GLY A 320 -13.46 34.93 -13.97
CA GLY A 320 -14.82 34.53 -13.62
C GLY A 320 -15.80 34.47 -14.80
N SER A 321 -15.44 34.97 -15.99
CA SER A 321 -16.31 34.86 -17.17
C SER A 321 -16.54 33.40 -17.57
N THR A 322 -17.78 33.07 -17.93
CA THR A 322 -18.24 31.74 -18.39
C THR A 322 -18.84 31.74 -19.79
N GLU A 323 -18.80 32.88 -20.48
CA GLU A 323 -19.27 33.03 -21.85
C GLU A 323 -18.43 34.05 -22.63
N ALA A 324 -18.39 33.90 -23.95
CA ALA A 324 -17.74 34.81 -24.87
C ALA A 324 -18.51 34.90 -26.19
N ASP A 325 -18.50 36.09 -26.79
CA ASP A 325 -19.03 36.34 -28.13
C ASP A 325 -17.91 36.16 -29.14
N LEU A 326 -18.05 35.20 -30.04
CA LEU A 326 -17.01 34.79 -30.99
C LEU A 326 -17.34 35.22 -32.42
N THR A 327 -16.30 35.53 -33.19
CA THR A 327 -16.35 35.82 -34.62
C THR A 327 -15.14 35.21 -35.35
N ALA A 328 -15.14 35.26 -36.67
CA ALA A 328 -14.03 34.80 -37.51
C ALA A 328 -13.09 35.95 -37.90
N ALA A 329 -12.12 35.66 -38.78
CA ALA A 329 -11.19 36.67 -39.28
C ALA A 329 -11.90 37.79 -40.09
N THR A 330 -13.03 37.47 -40.70
CA THR A 330 -13.94 38.40 -41.37
C THR A 330 -15.28 38.41 -40.63
N PRO A 331 -16.02 39.55 -40.64
CA PRO A 331 -17.36 39.60 -40.08
C PRO A 331 -18.25 38.49 -40.66
N LEU A 332 -19.00 37.81 -39.78
CA LEU A 332 -19.83 36.69 -40.18
C LEU A 332 -21.13 37.18 -40.81
N THR A 333 -21.55 36.51 -41.87
CA THR A 333 -22.93 36.54 -42.35
C THR A 333 -23.83 35.69 -41.45
N GLN A 334 -25.16 35.84 -41.57
CA GLN A 334 -26.12 35.02 -40.82
C GLN A 334 -25.84 33.52 -41.01
N ALA A 335 -25.67 33.08 -42.26
CA ALA A 335 -25.45 31.68 -42.58
C ALA A 335 -24.13 31.15 -41.98
N GLU A 336 -23.08 31.97 -41.93
CA GLU A 336 -21.79 31.57 -41.34
C GLU A 336 -21.86 31.52 -39.81
N ALA A 337 -22.57 32.45 -39.16
CA ALA A 337 -22.78 32.41 -37.73
C ALA A 337 -23.66 31.23 -37.30
N GLU A 338 -24.71 30.92 -38.07
CA GLU A 338 -25.52 29.72 -37.86
C GLU A 338 -24.69 28.44 -38.05
N ALA A 339 -23.83 28.38 -39.08
CA ALA A 339 -22.93 27.25 -39.29
C ALA A 339 -21.90 27.10 -38.15
N LEU A 340 -21.32 28.21 -37.66
CA LEU A 340 -20.39 28.20 -36.53
C LEU A 340 -21.08 27.76 -35.22
N ARG A 341 -22.30 28.26 -34.96
CA ARG A 341 -23.14 27.78 -33.85
C ARG A 341 -23.38 26.28 -33.97
N ASP A 342 -23.72 25.79 -35.17
CA ASP A 342 -24.05 24.39 -35.39
C ASP A 342 -22.84 23.46 -35.18
N PHE A 343 -21.61 23.93 -35.45
CA PHE A 343 -20.40 23.18 -35.08
C PHE A 343 -20.31 22.95 -33.58
N PHE A 344 -20.57 24.00 -32.80
CA PHE A 344 -20.65 23.88 -31.35
C PHE A 344 -21.85 23.06 -30.94
N LEU A 345 -23.01 23.13 -31.57
CA LEU A 345 -24.17 22.30 -31.20
C LEU A 345 -24.08 20.84 -31.71
N GLY A 346 -23.05 20.46 -32.46
CA GLY A 346 -22.93 19.12 -33.02
C GLY A 346 -23.96 18.82 -34.13
N THR A 347 -24.62 19.84 -34.65
CA THR A 347 -25.72 19.74 -35.63
C THR A 347 -25.28 20.12 -37.04
N HIS A 348 -24.03 20.54 -37.23
CA HIS A 348 -23.54 20.93 -38.54
C HIS A 348 -23.51 19.74 -39.51
N ALA A 349 -23.82 19.96 -40.78
CA ALA A 349 -23.88 18.89 -41.79
C ALA A 349 -22.55 18.10 -41.90
N SER A 350 -21.42 18.78 -41.73
CA SER A 350 -20.07 18.16 -41.73
C SER A 350 -19.76 17.30 -40.50
N GLN A 351 -20.56 17.38 -39.44
CA GLN A 351 -20.43 16.55 -38.23
C GLN A 351 -21.26 15.27 -38.30
N VAL A 352 -22.12 15.12 -39.31
CA VAL A 352 -22.86 13.89 -39.57
C VAL A 352 -21.87 12.82 -40.04
N PRO A 353 -21.71 11.70 -39.30
CA PRO A 353 -20.81 10.63 -39.71
C PRO A 353 -21.31 9.98 -41.00
N GLY A 354 -20.41 9.79 -41.97
CA GLY A 354 -20.69 8.98 -43.15
C GLY A 354 -20.72 7.48 -42.84
N PRO A 355 -21.23 6.62 -43.75
CA PRO A 355 -21.14 5.18 -43.60
C PRO A 355 -19.68 4.74 -43.44
N GLY A 356 -19.37 4.04 -42.33
CA GLY A 356 -18.00 3.62 -41.99
C GLY A 356 -17.20 4.59 -41.12
N ALA A 357 -17.80 5.69 -40.63
CA ALA A 357 -17.17 6.66 -39.74
C ALA A 357 -17.60 6.51 -38.26
N ALA A 358 -18.04 5.31 -37.85
CA ALA A 358 -18.42 5.02 -36.46
C ALA A 358 -17.24 5.20 -35.48
N ASP A 359 -16.01 5.16 -35.99
CA ASP A 359 -14.77 5.34 -35.25
C ASP A 359 -14.26 6.80 -35.26
N VAL A 360 -15.03 7.76 -35.82
CA VAL A 360 -14.67 9.19 -35.91
C VAL A 360 -15.53 10.03 -34.97
N SER A 361 -14.86 10.76 -34.08
CA SER A 361 -15.49 11.74 -33.19
C SER A 361 -15.56 13.10 -33.88
N THR A 362 -16.77 13.64 -34.01
CA THR A 362 -17.06 14.94 -34.63
C THR A 362 -17.44 16.04 -33.63
N ALA A 363 -17.54 15.70 -32.34
CA ALA A 363 -18.06 16.58 -31.29
C ALA A 363 -17.07 17.69 -30.91
N VAL A 364 -17.50 18.95 -30.87
CA VAL A 364 -16.65 20.08 -30.45
C VAL A 364 -17.04 20.47 -29.03
N ASP A 365 -16.39 19.86 -28.04
CA ASP A 365 -16.79 20.02 -26.62
C ASP A 365 -15.85 20.92 -25.82
N GLN A 366 -14.74 21.34 -26.42
CA GLN A 366 -13.68 22.07 -25.75
C GLN A 366 -13.22 23.25 -26.57
N LEU A 367 -12.80 24.30 -25.87
CA LEU A 367 -12.25 25.51 -26.45
C LEU A 367 -10.98 25.88 -25.70
N LEU A 368 -9.89 26.12 -26.41
CA LEU A 368 -8.66 26.65 -25.85
C LEU A 368 -8.66 28.16 -25.99
N ILE A 369 -8.40 28.89 -24.91
CA ILE A 369 -8.09 30.33 -24.95
C ILE A 369 -6.60 30.53 -24.69
N GLN A 370 -5.95 31.34 -25.52
CA GLN A 370 -4.54 31.67 -25.37
C GLN A 370 -4.21 33.07 -25.89
N GLU A 371 -3.19 33.69 -25.30
CA GLU A 371 -2.57 34.90 -25.86
C GLU A 371 -1.78 34.53 -27.12
N ALA A 372 -2.06 35.21 -28.23
CA ALA A 372 -1.29 35.13 -29.47
C ALA A 372 -0.19 36.21 -29.51
N LEU A 373 -0.42 37.34 -28.84
CA LEU A 373 0.51 38.46 -28.69
C LEU A 373 0.62 38.82 -27.20
N ASN A 374 1.77 39.32 -26.79
CA ASN A 374 1.96 39.85 -25.44
C ASN A 374 1.14 41.15 -25.29
N PRO A 375 0.22 41.25 -24.33
CA PRO A 375 -0.66 42.41 -24.19
C PRO A 375 0.07 43.70 -23.82
N GLU A 376 1.29 43.63 -23.27
CA GLU A 376 2.09 44.81 -22.92
C GLU A 376 2.83 45.40 -24.13
N THR A 377 3.25 44.54 -25.07
CA THR A 377 4.11 44.95 -26.20
C THR A 377 3.43 44.86 -27.56
N GLY A 378 2.33 44.11 -27.68
CA GLY A 378 1.65 43.85 -28.95
C GLY A 378 2.44 42.93 -29.89
N THR A 379 3.48 42.26 -29.40
CA THR A 379 4.35 41.38 -30.20
C THR A 379 4.25 39.93 -29.73
N ALA A 380 4.63 38.98 -30.59
CA ALA A 380 4.67 37.56 -30.22
C ALA A 380 5.73 37.24 -29.13
N ASN A 381 6.69 38.16 -28.90
CA ASN A 381 7.74 37.95 -27.91
C ASN A 381 7.20 38.20 -26.49
N GLY A 382 7.44 37.25 -25.58
CA GLY A 382 7.02 37.36 -24.19
C GLY A 382 5.55 37.07 -23.94
N VAL A 383 4.87 36.37 -24.87
CA VAL A 383 3.52 35.82 -24.65
C VAL A 383 3.49 34.97 -23.38
N ARG A 384 2.44 35.13 -22.55
CA ARG A 384 2.34 34.43 -21.27
C ARG A 384 1.73 33.05 -21.46
N ILE A 385 2.57 32.08 -21.80
CA ILE A 385 2.15 30.69 -22.08
C ILE A 385 1.43 30.05 -20.88
N ALA A 386 1.86 30.35 -19.66
CA ALA A 386 1.24 29.83 -18.43
C ALA A 386 -0.22 30.29 -18.23
N GLN A 387 -0.67 31.31 -18.97
CA GLN A 387 -2.04 31.82 -18.90
C GLN A 387 -3.02 31.05 -19.79
N ARG A 388 -2.58 30.10 -20.59
CA ARG A 388 -3.50 29.30 -21.43
C ARG A 388 -4.52 28.57 -20.57
N GLN A 389 -5.74 28.46 -21.07
CA GLN A 389 -6.79 27.74 -20.36
C GLN A 389 -7.63 26.91 -21.34
N LEU A 390 -7.92 25.66 -20.96
CA LEU A 390 -8.87 24.82 -21.64
C LEU A 390 -10.25 25.02 -21.00
N LEU A 391 -11.27 25.19 -21.83
CA LEU A 391 -12.64 25.49 -21.42
C LEU A 391 -13.55 24.36 -21.88
N GLN A 392 -14.19 23.65 -20.95
CA GLN A 392 -15.19 22.63 -21.28
C GLN A 392 -16.54 23.29 -21.55
N LEU A 393 -17.04 23.17 -22.78
CA LEU A 393 -18.33 23.73 -23.16
C LEU A 393 -19.48 23.11 -22.36
N LEU A 394 -20.58 23.85 -22.21
CA LEU A 394 -21.79 23.32 -21.58
C LEU A 394 -22.29 22.05 -22.31
N PRO A 395 -22.97 21.13 -21.62
CA PRO A 395 -23.49 19.91 -22.25
C PRO A 395 -24.51 20.26 -23.35
N LEU A 396 -24.53 19.45 -24.42
CA LEU A 396 -25.41 19.64 -25.58
C LEU A 396 -26.91 19.69 -25.22
N GLN A 397 -27.34 18.89 -24.24
CA GLN A 397 -28.73 18.77 -23.80
C GLN A 397 -28.97 19.47 -22.45
N GLY A 398 -28.29 20.60 -22.22
CA GLY A 398 -28.46 21.42 -21.01
C GLY A 398 -29.69 22.32 -21.05
N PRO A 399 -30.11 22.88 -19.89
CA PRO A 399 -31.18 23.87 -19.82
C PRO A 399 -30.82 25.20 -20.51
N ILE A 400 -29.52 25.48 -20.65
CA ILE A 400 -28.97 26.64 -21.36
C ILE A 400 -28.19 26.11 -22.55
N ALA A 401 -28.46 26.65 -23.74
CA ALA A 401 -27.72 26.31 -24.95
C ALA A 401 -26.26 26.76 -24.82
N ARG A 402 -25.33 25.84 -25.13
CA ARG A 402 -23.89 26.13 -25.08
C ARG A 402 -23.41 27.07 -26.17
N ALA A 403 -24.16 27.21 -27.26
CA ALA A 403 -23.86 28.15 -28.34
C ALA A 403 -25.14 28.76 -28.93
N GLU A 404 -25.08 30.04 -29.29
CA GLU A 404 -26.21 30.82 -29.80
C GLU A 404 -25.73 31.82 -30.85
N ALA A 405 -26.39 31.89 -32.00
CA ALA A 405 -26.08 32.89 -33.03
C ALA A 405 -26.86 34.16 -32.75
N LEU A 406 -26.17 35.29 -32.71
CA LEU A 406 -26.72 36.61 -32.41
C LEU A 406 -26.36 37.59 -33.52
N GLN A 407 -27.16 38.65 -33.66
CA GLN A 407 -26.86 39.77 -34.55
C GLN A 407 -26.66 41.02 -33.71
N ASP A 408 -25.57 41.76 -33.95
CA ASP A 408 -25.37 43.08 -33.37
C ASP A 408 -26.34 44.07 -34.05
N PRO A 409 -27.29 44.67 -33.31
CA PRO A 409 -28.26 45.59 -33.89
C PRO A 409 -27.65 46.92 -34.37
N PHE A 410 -26.44 47.27 -33.93
CA PHE A 410 -25.78 48.51 -34.30
C PHE A 410 -24.97 48.37 -35.60
N THR A 411 -24.19 47.30 -35.72
CA THR A 411 -23.34 47.05 -36.90
C THR A 411 -24.05 46.21 -37.96
N GLY A 412 -25.06 45.41 -37.57
CA GLY A 412 -25.73 44.42 -38.41
C GLY A 412 -24.94 43.13 -38.60
N GLU A 413 -23.76 43.00 -37.98
CA GLU A 413 -22.89 41.84 -38.09
C GLU A 413 -23.39 40.69 -37.22
N TRP A 414 -23.12 39.46 -37.65
CA TRP A 414 -23.46 38.27 -36.88
C TRP A 414 -22.28 37.76 -36.06
N LEU A 415 -22.59 37.14 -34.93
CA LEU A 415 -21.63 36.56 -33.99
C LEU A 415 -22.20 35.28 -33.36
N VAL A 416 -21.34 34.52 -32.68
CA VAL A 416 -21.78 33.33 -31.93
C VAL A 416 -21.36 33.45 -30.47
N ARG A 417 -22.35 33.51 -29.57
CA ARG A 417 -22.10 33.39 -28.13
C ARG A 417 -21.84 31.94 -27.77
N VAL A 418 -20.72 31.67 -27.12
CA VAL A 418 -20.34 30.34 -26.62
C VAL A 418 -20.22 30.37 -25.10
N ARG A 419 -20.70 29.31 -24.45
CA ARG A 419 -20.78 29.19 -22.99
C ARG A 419 -20.10 27.91 -22.52
N TRP A 420 -19.35 28.01 -21.42
CA TRP A 420 -18.64 26.88 -20.81
C TRP A 420 -19.02 26.70 -19.34
N ARG A 421 -18.55 25.60 -18.75
CA ARG A 421 -18.87 25.23 -17.37
C ARG A 421 -18.33 26.28 -16.39
N ALA A 422 -19.06 26.50 -15.30
CA ALA A 422 -18.65 27.41 -14.23
C ALA A 422 -17.34 26.98 -13.56
N GLU A 423 -17.06 25.67 -13.51
CA GLU A 423 -15.79 25.10 -13.03
C GLU A 423 -14.58 25.58 -13.83
N ASP A 424 -14.79 25.90 -15.11
CA ASP A 424 -13.77 26.41 -16.04
C ASP A 424 -13.92 27.92 -16.29
N ALA A 425 -14.57 28.65 -15.37
CA ALA A 425 -14.58 30.11 -15.41
C ALA A 425 -13.14 30.65 -15.58
N LEU A 426 -12.96 31.73 -16.34
CA LEU A 426 -11.61 32.23 -16.65
C LEU A 426 -10.85 32.53 -15.36
N ARG A 427 -9.63 31.98 -15.24
CA ARG A 427 -8.83 32.16 -14.01
C ARG A 427 -8.15 33.52 -13.94
N GLN A 428 -7.97 34.16 -15.09
CA GLN A 428 -7.44 35.51 -15.20
C GLN A 428 -8.12 36.28 -16.33
N ASN A 429 -7.78 37.57 -16.43
CA ASN A 429 -8.26 38.42 -17.50
C ASN A 429 -7.51 38.12 -18.80
N PHE A 430 -8.22 38.12 -19.92
CA PHE A 430 -7.64 38.01 -21.26
C PHE A 430 -7.95 39.27 -22.06
N CYS A 431 -6.91 39.96 -22.51
CA CYS A 431 -7.04 41.10 -23.40
C CYS A 431 -7.15 40.62 -24.85
N PHE A 432 -8.06 41.20 -25.62
CA PHE A 432 -8.23 40.96 -27.05
C PHE A 432 -7.87 42.18 -27.88
N ILE A 433 -8.03 43.38 -27.30
CA ILE A 433 -7.52 44.64 -27.83
C ILE A 433 -6.65 45.28 -26.75
N CYS A 434 -5.42 45.66 -27.09
CA CYS A 434 -4.58 46.51 -26.26
C CYS A 434 -4.07 47.72 -27.05
N ASP A 435 -3.66 48.78 -26.35
CA ASP A 435 -2.97 49.92 -26.95
C ASP A 435 -1.48 49.79 -26.65
N CYS A 436 -0.67 49.61 -27.70
CA CYS A 436 0.78 49.54 -27.59
C CYS A 436 1.37 50.72 -28.37
N ALA A 437 1.97 51.66 -27.65
CA ALA A 437 2.60 52.87 -28.20
C ALA A 437 1.65 53.76 -29.05
N GLY A 438 0.37 53.86 -28.67
CA GLY A 438 -0.62 54.69 -29.34
C GLY A 438 -1.21 54.05 -30.61
N GLN A 439 -1.05 52.74 -30.77
CA GLN A 439 -1.63 51.95 -31.85
C GLN A 439 -2.46 50.81 -31.25
N PRO A 440 -3.75 50.67 -31.64
CA PRO A 440 -4.56 49.56 -31.18
C PRO A 440 -4.07 48.26 -31.85
N VAL A 441 -3.71 47.30 -31.02
CA VAL A 441 -3.35 45.94 -31.42
C VAL A 441 -4.55 45.04 -31.13
N GLU A 442 -5.07 44.39 -32.16
CA GLU A 442 -6.19 43.44 -32.08
C GLU A 442 -5.66 41.99 -32.09
N ASP A 443 -6.53 41.02 -31.84
CA ASP A 443 -6.19 39.59 -31.78
C ASP A 443 -5.10 39.22 -30.76
N VAL A 444 -5.03 39.98 -29.66
CA VAL A 444 -4.05 39.73 -28.59
C VAL A 444 -4.26 38.34 -27.98
N SER A 445 -5.52 37.94 -27.82
CA SER A 445 -5.92 36.58 -27.43
C SER A 445 -6.80 35.96 -28.50
N LEU A 446 -6.71 34.64 -28.65
CA LEU A 446 -7.46 33.84 -29.62
C LEU A 446 -8.04 32.59 -28.97
N PHE A 447 -9.11 32.10 -29.59
CA PHE A 447 -9.72 30.83 -29.25
C PHE A 447 -9.43 29.77 -30.34
N HIS A 448 -9.26 28.51 -29.92
CA HIS A 448 -9.03 27.37 -30.81
C HIS A 448 -9.92 26.19 -30.40
N ALA A 449 -10.63 25.59 -31.35
CA ALA A 449 -11.55 24.47 -31.08
C ALA A 449 -11.13 23.14 -31.73
N ASN A 450 -10.13 23.17 -32.63
CA ASN A 450 -9.50 21.95 -33.14
C ASN A 450 -8.50 21.40 -32.12
N LEU A 451 -9.04 20.62 -31.18
CA LEU A 451 -8.29 19.99 -30.09
C LEU A 451 -8.40 18.47 -30.17
N LEU A 452 -7.29 17.82 -29.88
CA LEU A 452 -7.13 16.38 -29.92
C LEU A 452 -6.30 15.93 -28.72
N ARG A 453 -6.67 14.81 -28.08
CA ARG A 453 -5.88 14.23 -27.00
C ARG A 453 -4.86 13.22 -27.55
N VAL A 454 -3.59 13.43 -27.24
CA VAL A 454 -2.51 12.50 -27.57
C VAL A 454 -1.85 11.96 -26.32
N THR A 455 -1.29 10.76 -26.42
CA THR A 455 -0.50 10.14 -25.36
C THR A 455 0.87 9.76 -25.91
N GLN A 456 1.86 9.67 -25.03
CA GLN A 456 3.25 9.43 -25.38
C GLN A 456 3.46 8.00 -25.91
N GLY A 457 4.52 7.79 -26.68
CA GLY A 457 5.04 6.50 -27.09
C GLY A 457 4.87 6.23 -28.59
N ARG A 458 5.94 5.69 -29.20
CA ARG A 458 5.96 5.35 -30.62
C ARG A 458 5.10 4.11 -30.88
N PRO A 459 4.16 4.16 -31.83
CA PRO A 459 3.33 3.01 -32.18
C PRO A 459 4.14 1.86 -32.79
N ARG A 460 3.86 0.64 -32.36
CA ARG A 460 4.51 -0.58 -32.84
C ARG A 460 3.51 -1.72 -33.03
N ILE A 461 3.76 -2.57 -34.01
CA ILE A 461 2.98 -3.77 -34.29
C ILE A 461 3.92 -4.97 -34.33
N THR A 462 3.81 -5.85 -33.35
CA THR A 462 4.53 -7.12 -33.28
C THR A 462 3.62 -8.25 -33.72
N THR A 463 4.11 -9.07 -34.63
CA THR A 463 3.42 -10.25 -35.13
C THR A 463 4.05 -11.52 -34.54
N PHE A 464 3.29 -12.25 -33.72
CA PHE A 464 3.73 -13.52 -33.17
C PHE A 464 3.31 -14.70 -34.04
N ARG A 465 4.26 -15.62 -34.24
CA ARG A 465 4.09 -16.87 -34.98
C ARG A 465 4.50 -18.06 -34.14
N ALA A 466 4.05 -19.26 -34.54
CA ALA A 466 4.46 -20.48 -33.87
C ALA A 466 5.98 -20.71 -33.96
N PRO A 467 6.59 -21.39 -32.97
CA PRO A 467 7.98 -21.83 -33.05
C PRO A 467 8.29 -22.54 -34.37
N GLY A 468 9.39 -22.16 -35.02
CA GLY A 468 9.83 -22.76 -36.28
C GLY A 468 9.15 -22.22 -37.54
N GLN A 469 8.18 -21.31 -37.45
CA GLN A 469 7.65 -20.61 -38.62
C GLN A 469 8.55 -19.44 -39.06
N PRO A 470 8.58 -19.12 -40.37
CA PRO A 470 9.37 -18.01 -40.88
C PRO A 470 8.87 -16.66 -40.33
N LEU A 471 9.82 -15.87 -39.84
CA LEU A 471 9.60 -14.51 -39.35
C LEU A 471 9.82 -13.50 -40.49
N GLY A 472 9.00 -12.45 -40.53
CA GLY A 472 9.23 -11.28 -41.37
C GLY A 472 10.31 -10.37 -40.80
N GLY A 473 10.93 -9.56 -41.66
CA GLY A 473 11.92 -8.56 -41.25
C GLY A 473 11.29 -7.43 -40.43
N ALA A 474 12.09 -6.82 -39.55
CA ALA A 474 11.69 -5.63 -38.81
C ALA A 474 11.74 -4.37 -39.70
N ASP A 475 10.71 -3.54 -39.63
CA ASP A 475 10.66 -2.20 -40.21
C ASP A 475 10.67 -1.16 -39.09
N GLU A 476 11.85 -0.58 -38.86
CA GLU A 476 12.07 0.53 -37.92
C GLU A 476 12.07 1.90 -38.60
N ARG A 477 11.94 1.96 -39.94
CA ARG A 477 12.05 3.21 -40.72
C ARG A 477 10.71 3.89 -40.90
N SER A 478 9.62 3.15 -40.80
CA SER A 478 8.26 3.69 -40.75
C SER A 478 7.94 4.30 -39.39
N PHE A 479 7.10 5.33 -39.34
CA PHE A 479 6.65 5.92 -38.06
C PHE A 479 6.05 4.86 -37.13
N VAL A 480 5.18 4.00 -37.68
CA VAL A 480 4.69 2.78 -37.01
C VAL A 480 5.70 1.65 -37.23
N ALA A 481 6.43 1.28 -36.19
CA ALA A 481 7.41 0.19 -36.26
C ALA A 481 6.69 -1.17 -36.40
N ARG A 482 7.28 -2.10 -37.16
CA ARG A 482 6.73 -3.45 -37.33
C ARG A 482 7.80 -4.50 -37.17
N ASP A 483 7.47 -5.62 -36.53
CA ASP A 483 8.37 -6.77 -36.42
C ASP A 483 7.58 -8.08 -36.30
N SER A 484 8.32 -9.18 -36.24
CA SER A 484 7.73 -10.48 -35.95
C SER A 484 8.66 -11.36 -35.12
N VAL A 485 8.07 -12.14 -34.21
CA VAL A 485 8.77 -12.95 -33.21
C VAL A 485 8.03 -14.28 -33.05
N SER A 486 8.71 -15.35 -32.61
CA SER A 486 8.04 -16.59 -32.24
C SER A 486 7.51 -16.53 -30.81
N TYR A 487 6.30 -17.02 -30.56
CA TYR A 487 5.83 -17.23 -29.19
C TYR A 487 6.40 -18.52 -28.59
N GLU A 488 6.43 -18.60 -27.26
CA GLU A 488 6.92 -19.74 -26.51
C GLU A 488 5.75 -20.51 -25.88
N ILE A 489 5.78 -21.83 -26.01
CA ILE A 489 4.78 -22.72 -25.41
C ILE A 489 5.32 -23.21 -24.07
N VAL A 490 4.65 -22.85 -22.98
CA VAL A 490 5.04 -23.27 -21.63
C VAL A 490 4.23 -24.48 -21.22
N LEU A 491 4.92 -25.59 -20.95
CA LEU A 491 4.31 -26.84 -20.50
C LEU A 491 4.63 -27.09 -19.02
N ARG A 492 3.68 -27.67 -18.30
CA ARG A 492 3.90 -28.21 -16.95
C ARG A 492 3.86 -29.74 -16.99
N GLN A 493 4.77 -30.38 -16.27
CA GLN A 493 4.75 -31.82 -16.08
C GLN A 493 3.74 -32.18 -14.99
N ALA A 494 2.84 -33.12 -15.27
CA ALA A 494 1.89 -33.70 -14.33
C ALA A 494 1.97 -35.23 -14.44
N GLY A 495 2.88 -35.83 -13.67
CA GLY A 495 3.23 -37.24 -13.82
C GLY A 495 3.94 -37.48 -15.15
N SER A 496 3.39 -38.35 -16.00
CA SER A 496 3.90 -38.62 -17.35
C SER A 496 3.28 -37.72 -18.44
N ALA A 497 2.33 -36.84 -18.08
CA ALA A 497 1.64 -35.98 -19.03
C ALA A 497 2.23 -34.56 -19.03
N SER A 498 2.44 -33.99 -20.22
CA SER A 498 2.75 -32.58 -20.42
C SER A 498 1.45 -31.81 -20.64
N LEU A 499 1.06 -31.00 -19.66
CA LEU A 499 -0.12 -30.14 -19.75
C LEU A 499 0.31 -28.73 -20.17
N LEU A 500 -0.51 -28.06 -20.98
CA LEU A 500 -0.30 -26.65 -21.29
C LEU A 500 -0.41 -25.83 -19.98
N ARG A 501 0.56 -24.93 -19.76
CA ARG A 501 0.54 -23.95 -18.68
C ARG A 501 0.22 -22.55 -19.20
N GLY A 502 0.50 -22.30 -20.47
CA GLY A 502 0.17 -21.06 -21.17
C GLY A 502 1.10 -20.84 -22.36
N VAL A 503 0.82 -19.79 -23.13
CA VAL A 503 1.68 -19.32 -24.22
C VAL A 503 2.22 -17.94 -23.85
N LEU A 504 3.53 -17.75 -23.99
CA LEU A 504 4.24 -16.51 -23.74
C LEU A 504 4.61 -15.85 -25.08
N CYS A 505 4.27 -14.59 -25.24
CA CYS A 505 4.60 -13.78 -26.40
C CYS A 505 5.50 -12.63 -25.94
N PRO A 506 6.84 -12.78 -25.97
CA PRO A 506 7.78 -11.74 -25.52
C PRO A 506 7.81 -10.58 -26.51
N LEU A 507 7.57 -9.36 -26.03
CA LEU A 507 7.65 -8.17 -26.88
C LEU A 507 9.12 -7.81 -27.12
N PRO A 508 9.56 -7.70 -28.39
CA PRO A 508 10.97 -7.48 -28.72
C PRO A 508 11.46 -6.07 -28.38
N ALA A 509 10.55 -5.10 -28.24
CA ALA A 509 10.87 -3.72 -27.91
C ALA A 509 10.30 -3.33 -26.56
N SER A 510 11.13 -2.66 -25.75
CA SER A 510 10.84 -2.23 -24.40
C SER A 510 11.24 -0.76 -24.18
N PRO A 511 10.64 -0.08 -23.19
CA PRO A 511 9.53 -0.57 -22.38
C PRO A 511 8.18 -0.44 -23.08
N LEU A 512 7.29 -1.39 -22.80
CA LEU A 512 5.88 -1.30 -23.15
C LEU A 512 5.24 -0.16 -22.36
N ALA A 513 4.48 0.68 -23.05
CA ALA A 513 3.90 1.85 -22.44
C ALA A 513 2.53 1.55 -21.80
N TYR A 514 2.33 2.09 -20.59
CA TYR A 514 1.15 1.89 -19.74
C TYR A 514 0.22 3.11 -19.74
N ARG A 515 -1.08 2.88 -19.56
CA ARG A 515 -2.09 3.95 -19.46
C ARG A 515 -2.03 4.62 -18.10
N ALA A 516 -2.50 5.86 -18.04
CA ALA A 516 -2.64 6.61 -16.80
C ALA A 516 -3.53 5.83 -15.81
N SER A 517 -2.98 5.57 -14.63
CA SER A 517 -3.69 4.98 -13.49
C SER A 517 -3.29 5.74 -12.22
N PRO A 518 -4.24 5.97 -11.29
CA PRO A 518 -3.93 6.54 -9.99
C PRO A 518 -2.84 5.74 -9.26
N PRO A 519 -1.92 6.40 -8.54
CA PRO A 519 -1.06 5.70 -7.58
C PRO A 519 -1.91 5.18 -6.42
N GLY A 520 -1.46 4.12 -5.73
CA GLY A 520 -2.12 3.59 -4.53
C GLY A 520 -2.48 2.10 -4.62
N GLY A 521 -2.42 1.52 -5.81
CA GLY A 521 -2.53 0.07 -6.02
C GLY A 521 -3.95 -0.49 -6.02
N GLU A 522 -4.98 0.34 -5.87
CA GLU A 522 -6.38 -0.11 -5.92
C GLU A 522 -6.83 -0.39 -7.35
N THR A 523 -6.50 0.51 -8.28
CA THR A 523 -6.89 0.38 -9.68
C THR A 523 -5.89 -0.47 -10.46
N PRO A 524 -6.33 -1.54 -11.14
CA PRO A 524 -5.47 -2.32 -12.00
C PRO A 524 -4.82 -1.45 -13.10
N THR A 525 -3.50 -1.57 -13.24
CA THR A 525 -2.79 -0.95 -14.37
C THR A 525 -3.22 -1.63 -15.68
N ARG A 526 -3.31 -0.86 -16.76
CA ARG A 526 -3.58 -1.37 -18.10
C ARG A 526 -2.53 -0.88 -19.09
N THR A 527 -2.13 -1.74 -20.00
CA THR A 527 -1.16 -1.39 -21.04
C THR A 527 -1.82 -0.71 -22.23
N THR A 528 -1.01 -0.25 -23.17
CA THR A 528 -1.48 0.16 -24.50
C THR A 528 -1.60 -0.99 -25.49
N ALA A 529 -1.37 -2.24 -25.06
CA ALA A 529 -1.41 -3.40 -25.93
C ALA A 529 -2.83 -3.73 -26.38
N GLN A 530 -2.99 -3.94 -27.67
CA GLN A 530 -4.21 -4.41 -28.33
C GLN A 530 -3.86 -5.69 -29.07
N VAL A 531 -4.47 -6.78 -28.65
CA VAL A 531 -4.11 -8.12 -29.09
C VAL A 531 -5.21 -8.68 -29.96
N MET A 532 -4.89 -9.00 -31.21
CA MET A 532 -5.78 -9.64 -32.15
C MET A 532 -5.23 -11.02 -32.51
N VAL A 533 -6.04 -12.05 -32.37
CA VAL A 533 -5.68 -13.41 -32.77
C VAL A 533 -6.45 -13.76 -34.03
N GLN A 534 -5.73 -14.20 -35.07
CA GLN A 534 -6.35 -14.58 -36.34
C GLN A 534 -7.40 -15.69 -36.11
N GLY A 535 -8.60 -15.48 -36.66
CA GLY A 535 -9.75 -16.37 -36.49
C GLY A 535 -10.76 -15.90 -35.45
N PHE A 536 -10.43 -14.87 -34.67
CA PHE A 536 -11.35 -14.21 -33.73
C PHE A 536 -11.76 -12.84 -34.27
N ALA A 537 -13.01 -12.45 -34.03
CA ALA A 537 -13.57 -11.18 -34.50
C ALA A 537 -13.24 -10.01 -33.56
N GLU A 538 -13.19 -10.29 -32.25
CA GLU A 538 -12.95 -9.29 -31.21
C GLU A 538 -11.49 -9.35 -30.72
N PRO A 539 -10.93 -8.22 -30.27
CA PRO A 539 -9.63 -8.22 -29.62
C PRO A 539 -9.69 -8.96 -28.28
N TRP A 540 -8.62 -9.67 -27.97
CA TRP A 540 -8.45 -10.28 -26.66
C TRP A 540 -8.33 -9.19 -25.60
N GLN A 541 -8.88 -9.42 -24.42
CA GLN A 541 -8.96 -8.43 -23.34
C GLN A 541 -7.82 -8.61 -22.34
N GLU A 542 -7.19 -7.50 -21.97
CA GLU A 542 -6.14 -7.50 -20.96
C GLU A 542 -6.75 -7.60 -19.55
N GLN A 543 -6.29 -8.58 -18.78
CA GLN A 543 -6.63 -8.75 -17.37
C GLN A 543 -5.40 -8.58 -16.46
N SER A 544 -5.64 -8.30 -15.18
CA SER A 544 -4.59 -8.30 -14.14
C SER A 544 -4.04 -9.70 -13.89
N ASP A 545 -4.91 -10.69 -13.93
CA ASP A 545 -4.66 -12.10 -13.69
C ASP A 545 -5.73 -12.93 -14.44
N LEU A 546 -5.62 -14.25 -14.39
CA LEU A 546 -6.54 -15.16 -15.07
C LEU A 546 -7.34 -16.01 -14.08
N ILE A 547 -7.30 -15.73 -12.78
CA ILE A 547 -7.85 -16.64 -11.76
C ILE A 547 -9.38 -16.76 -11.84
N GLU A 548 -10.04 -15.68 -12.24
CA GLU A 548 -11.50 -15.62 -12.44
C GLU A 548 -11.92 -15.87 -13.89
N SER A 549 -10.95 -15.98 -14.81
CA SER A 549 -11.22 -16.20 -16.23
C SER A 549 -11.66 -17.63 -16.50
N GLN A 550 -12.79 -17.81 -17.16
CA GLN A 550 -13.27 -19.10 -17.60
C GLN A 550 -12.45 -19.63 -18.79
N GLY A 551 -12.55 -20.92 -19.08
CA GLY A 551 -11.72 -21.60 -20.08
C GLY A 551 -11.92 -21.14 -21.54
N ASP A 552 -12.99 -20.40 -21.83
CA ASP A 552 -13.33 -19.82 -23.13
C ASP A 552 -13.16 -18.29 -23.18
N ASP A 553 -12.86 -17.64 -22.05
CA ASP A 553 -12.66 -16.20 -21.98
C ASP A 553 -11.38 -15.80 -22.74
N GLN A 554 -11.53 -14.89 -23.70
CA GLN A 554 -10.43 -14.39 -24.56
C GLN A 554 -9.57 -13.37 -23.82
N HIS A 555 -8.92 -13.82 -22.75
CA HIS A 555 -8.13 -12.99 -21.85
C HIS A 555 -6.63 -13.25 -21.99
N PHE A 556 -5.84 -12.19 -21.84
CA PHE A 556 -4.39 -12.26 -21.71
C PHE A 556 -3.93 -11.37 -20.57
N ILE A 557 -2.74 -11.62 -20.05
CA ILE A 557 -2.09 -10.74 -19.08
C ILE A 557 -0.77 -10.25 -19.61
N VAL A 558 -0.28 -9.14 -19.07
CA VAL A 558 1.06 -8.64 -19.34
C VAL A 558 1.95 -8.77 -18.10
N GLU A 559 3.14 -9.33 -18.29
CA GLU A 559 4.17 -9.42 -17.27
C GLU A 559 5.38 -8.60 -17.73
N THR A 560 5.75 -7.60 -16.93
CA THR A 560 6.92 -6.74 -17.16
C THR A 560 7.98 -7.03 -16.11
N ASP A 561 9.20 -7.30 -16.56
CA ASP A 561 10.37 -7.57 -15.73
C ASP A 561 11.05 -6.30 -15.20
N GLU A 562 12.10 -6.47 -14.41
CA GLU A 562 12.91 -5.39 -13.85
C GLU A 562 13.71 -4.59 -14.89
N LEU A 563 13.90 -5.12 -16.10
CA LEU A 563 14.58 -4.46 -17.22
C LEU A 563 13.60 -3.73 -18.15
N GLY A 564 12.29 -3.77 -17.85
CA GLY A 564 11.23 -3.20 -18.69
C GLY A 564 10.80 -4.11 -19.85
N GLY A 565 11.39 -5.30 -19.98
CA GLY A 565 10.96 -6.33 -20.92
C GLY A 565 9.56 -6.81 -20.58
N SER A 566 8.68 -6.85 -21.57
CA SER A 566 7.27 -7.19 -21.36
C SER A 566 6.87 -8.40 -22.19
N SER A 567 6.10 -9.30 -21.61
CA SER A 567 5.59 -10.50 -22.28
C SER A 567 4.09 -10.62 -22.09
N LEU A 568 3.38 -11.00 -23.15
CA LEU A 568 1.96 -11.34 -23.08
C LEU A 568 1.84 -12.81 -22.69
N ARG A 569 0.99 -13.13 -21.71
CA ARG A 569 0.70 -14.51 -21.32
C ARG A 569 -0.77 -14.82 -21.54
N PHE A 570 -1.02 -15.86 -22.34
CA PHE A 570 -2.36 -16.39 -22.61
C PHE A 570 -2.75 -17.48 -21.60
N GLY A 571 -4.04 -17.79 -21.56
CA GLY A 571 -4.61 -18.84 -20.72
C GLY A 571 -4.16 -20.25 -21.08
N ASP A 572 -4.51 -21.21 -20.21
CA ASP A 572 -4.21 -22.63 -20.37
C ASP A 572 -5.43 -23.46 -20.82
N GLY A 573 -6.58 -22.81 -21.07
CA GLY A 573 -7.85 -23.43 -21.41
C GLY A 573 -8.72 -23.79 -20.19
N SER A 574 -8.21 -23.60 -18.97
CA SER A 574 -9.01 -23.63 -17.73
C SER A 574 -9.12 -22.22 -17.12
N ASN A 575 -8.00 -21.50 -17.04
CA ASN A 575 -7.91 -20.12 -16.58
C ASN A 575 -7.67 -19.22 -17.80
N GLY A 576 -8.74 -18.82 -18.46
CA GLY A 576 -8.70 -18.16 -19.77
C GLY A 576 -8.49 -19.12 -20.94
N ALA A 577 -8.90 -18.67 -22.13
CA ALA A 577 -8.77 -19.42 -23.38
C ALA A 577 -7.31 -19.72 -23.72
N ALA A 578 -7.07 -20.97 -24.10
CA ALA A 578 -5.79 -21.39 -24.66
C ALA A 578 -5.63 -20.81 -26.08
N LEU A 579 -4.42 -20.36 -26.40
CA LEU A 579 -4.11 -19.92 -27.75
C LEU A 579 -4.18 -21.12 -28.72
N PRO A 580 -4.89 -21.04 -29.86
CA PRO A 580 -4.96 -22.14 -30.82
C PRO A 580 -3.59 -22.54 -31.36
N THR A 581 -3.41 -23.83 -31.65
CA THR A 581 -2.16 -24.34 -32.25
C THR A 581 -1.89 -23.66 -33.58
N GLY A 582 -0.69 -23.09 -33.74
CA GLY A 582 -0.32 -22.41 -34.98
C GLY A 582 -0.95 -21.02 -35.15
N ALA A 583 -1.55 -20.47 -34.10
CA ALA A 583 -2.19 -19.16 -34.16
C ALA A 583 -1.25 -18.05 -34.63
N PHE A 584 -1.83 -17.06 -35.29
CA PHE A 584 -1.16 -15.82 -35.65
C PHE A 584 -1.69 -14.72 -34.74
N VAL A 585 -0.81 -14.13 -33.94
CA VAL A 585 -1.20 -13.08 -32.99
C VAL A 585 -0.57 -11.77 -33.42
N GLN A 586 -1.38 -10.72 -33.55
CA GLN A 586 -0.90 -9.38 -33.79
C GLN A 586 -1.10 -8.56 -32.51
N CYS A 587 -0.01 -8.06 -31.95
CA CYS A 587 -0.05 -7.11 -30.84
C CYS A 587 0.33 -5.73 -31.35
N ARG A 588 -0.59 -4.78 -31.22
CA ARG A 588 -0.33 -3.37 -31.41
C ARG A 588 -0.14 -2.71 -30.06
N TYR A 589 0.93 -1.97 -29.88
CA TYR A 589 1.27 -1.34 -28.60
C TYR A 589 2.10 -0.08 -28.83
N ARG A 590 2.50 0.57 -27.75
CA ARG A 590 3.42 1.70 -27.80
C ARG A 590 4.66 1.43 -26.99
N VAL A 591 5.77 1.97 -27.48
CA VAL A 591 7.06 1.96 -26.80
C VAL A 591 7.32 3.36 -26.28
N GLY A 592 7.49 3.51 -24.98
CA GLY A 592 7.64 4.83 -24.36
C GLY A 592 7.78 4.76 -22.84
N GLN A 593 8.62 5.64 -22.30
CA GLN A 593 9.02 5.68 -20.89
C GLN A 593 8.29 6.80 -20.15
N GLY A 594 7.89 6.50 -18.91
CA GLY A 594 7.20 7.35 -17.95
C GLY A 594 7.52 8.85 -18.00
N SER A 595 8.46 9.30 -17.17
CA SER A 595 8.75 10.73 -17.04
C SER A 595 9.49 11.33 -18.22
N GLN A 596 10.10 10.50 -19.08
CA GLN A 596 10.74 10.94 -20.33
C GLN A 596 9.72 11.49 -21.34
N GLY A 597 8.44 11.18 -21.16
CA GLY A 597 7.37 11.77 -21.94
C GLY A 597 7.06 13.22 -21.60
N ASN A 598 7.62 13.77 -20.51
CA ASN A 598 7.32 15.12 -20.06
C ASN A 598 8.07 16.15 -20.91
N VAL A 599 7.33 17.00 -21.61
CA VAL A 599 7.83 18.05 -22.50
C VAL A 599 7.15 19.37 -22.17
N GLY A 600 7.85 20.49 -22.39
CA GLY A 600 7.26 21.81 -22.19
C GLY A 600 6.17 22.14 -23.21
N ALA A 601 5.35 23.15 -22.92
CA ALA A 601 4.41 23.75 -23.85
C ALA A 601 5.12 24.15 -25.16
N ASP A 602 4.38 24.10 -26.27
CA ASP A 602 4.84 24.43 -27.63
C ASP A 602 6.06 23.63 -28.13
N SER A 603 6.39 22.50 -27.48
CA SER A 603 7.53 21.66 -27.87
C SER A 603 7.18 20.62 -28.94
N LEU A 604 5.90 20.21 -29.03
CA LEU A 604 5.41 19.25 -30.03
C LEU A 604 5.08 19.98 -31.34
N VAL A 605 6.07 20.06 -32.24
CA VAL A 605 5.98 20.84 -33.48
C VAL A 605 6.04 19.99 -34.75
N GLY A 606 6.69 18.82 -34.67
CA GLY A 606 6.75 17.87 -35.78
C GLY A 606 5.51 16.97 -35.80
N PHE A 607 5.05 16.59 -36.99
CA PHE A 607 3.89 15.71 -37.14
C PHE A 607 3.95 14.85 -38.40
N VAL A 608 3.29 13.70 -38.34
CA VAL A 608 3.03 12.84 -39.49
C VAL A 608 1.53 12.81 -39.75
N ASP A 609 1.16 13.15 -40.96
CA ASP A 609 -0.23 13.24 -41.40
C ASP A 609 -0.37 12.61 -42.78
N ALA A 610 -1.08 11.48 -42.84
CA ALA A 610 -1.37 10.81 -44.11
C ALA A 610 -2.36 11.59 -44.99
N SER A 611 -3.15 12.50 -44.41
CA SER A 611 -4.12 13.31 -45.16
C SER A 611 -3.48 14.51 -45.88
N GLY A 612 -2.36 15.00 -45.37
CA GLY A 612 -1.69 16.23 -45.86
C GLY A 612 -2.48 17.52 -45.58
N ALA A 613 -3.51 17.48 -44.73
CA ALA A 613 -4.37 18.62 -44.45
C ALA A 613 -3.95 19.42 -43.21
N VAL A 614 -3.15 18.83 -42.31
CA VAL A 614 -2.64 19.51 -41.11
C VAL A 614 -1.56 20.52 -41.50
N GLN A 615 -1.77 21.77 -41.10
CA GLN A 615 -0.88 22.90 -41.38
C GLN A 615 0.09 23.16 -40.22
N ARG A 616 -0.39 23.01 -38.97
CA ARG A 616 0.38 23.30 -37.76
C ARG A 616 -0.16 22.49 -36.60
N VAL A 617 0.73 22.10 -35.67
CA VAL A 617 0.39 21.49 -34.39
C VAL A 617 1.20 22.15 -33.26
N TRP A 618 0.64 22.16 -32.05
CA TRP A 618 1.36 22.50 -30.82
C TRP A 618 0.65 21.89 -29.61
N ASN A 619 1.40 21.61 -28.54
CA ASN A 619 0.81 21.30 -27.24
C ASN A 619 0.64 22.60 -26.43
N PRO A 620 -0.59 23.01 -26.08
CA PRO A 620 -0.80 24.27 -25.38
C PRO A 620 -0.20 24.30 -23.97
N PHE A 621 -0.11 23.14 -23.31
CA PHE A 621 0.28 23.01 -21.90
C PHE A 621 1.57 22.21 -21.75
N ASP A 622 2.27 22.44 -20.63
CA ASP A 622 3.36 21.59 -20.18
C ASP A 622 2.83 20.18 -19.89
N VAL A 623 3.55 19.18 -20.38
CA VAL A 623 3.25 17.78 -20.15
C VAL A 623 4.05 17.31 -18.95
N THR A 624 3.36 16.94 -17.87
CA THR A 624 3.97 16.63 -16.57
C THR A 624 3.43 15.35 -15.92
N ASP A 625 2.48 14.69 -16.57
CA ASP A 625 1.76 13.54 -16.03
C ASP A 625 2.42 12.19 -16.34
N GLY A 626 3.50 12.17 -17.12
CA GLY A 626 4.32 10.98 -17.35
C GLY A 626 5.05 10.56 -16.07
N ARG A 627 4.91 9.28 -15.69
CA ARG A 627 5.46 8.73 -14.43
C ARG A 627 6.18 7.42 -14.65
N ASP A 628 7.29 7.25 -13.95
CA ASP A 628 8.07 6.02 -13.96
C ASP A 628 7.41 4.89 -13.14
N PRO A 629 7.76 3.62 -13.41
CA PRO A 629 7.29 2.49 -12.61
C PRO A 629 7.69 2.60 -11.14
N GLU A 630 6.83 2.12 -10.25
CA GLU A 630 7.08 2.13 -8.81
C GLU A 630 8.36 1.34 -8.49
N PRO A 631 9.35 1.90 -7.76
CA PRO A 631 10.60 1.20 -7.50
C PRO A 631 10.39 0.03 -6.51
N ALA A 632 11.20 -1.03 -6.63
CA ALA A 632 11.07 -2.25 -5.82
C ALA A 632 11.05 -1.97 -4.31
N ALA A 633 11.92 -1.08 -3.82
CA ALA A 633 11.98 -0.72 -2.40
C ALA A 633 10.68 -0.04 -1.91
N GLU A 634 10.01 0.74 -2.75
CA GLU A 634 8.72 1.34 -2.38
C GLU A 634 7.61 0.29 -2.36
N ILE A 635 7.58 -0.60 -3.35
CA ILE A 635 6.59 -1.70 -3.41
C ILE A 635 6.65 -2.54 -2.13
N VAL A 636 7.85 -2.96 -1.71
CA VAL A 636 8.05 -3.78 -0.50
C VAL A 636 7.49 -3.11 0.75
N ARG A 637 7.55 -1.78 0.83
CA ARG A 637 7.01 -1.01 1.96
C ARG A 637 5.51 -0.73 1.83
N ARG A 638 5.07 -0.27 0.65
CA ARG A 638 3.70 0.21 0.41
C ARG A 638 2.69 -0.91 0.38
N VAL A 639 3.01 -2.07 -0.20
CA VAL A 639 2.05 -3.19 -0.30
C VAL A 639 1.51 -3.62 1.08
N PRO A 640 2.35 -3.89 2.12
CA PRO A 640 1.84 -4.22 3.45
C PRO A 640 1.18 -3.04 4.20
N GLU A 641 1.56 -1.80 3.88
CA GLU A 641 0.92 -0.61 4.46
C GLU A 641 -0.48 -0.41 3.88
N ALA A 642 -0.62 -0.49 2.56
CA ALA A 642 -1.88 -0.41 1.84
C ALA A 642 -2.88 -1.46 2.33
N TYR A 643 -2.44 -2.73 2.42
CA TYR A 643 -3.30 -3.81 2.93
C TYR A 643 -3.80 -3.56 4.37
N ARG A 644 -3.00 -2.90 5.21
CA ARG A 644 -3.38 -2.58 6.60
C ARG A 644 -4.30 -1.36 6.69
N GLN A 645 -4.07 -0.36 5.85
CA GLN A 645 -4.80 0.92 5.88
C GLN A 645 -6.13 0.85 5.13
N HIS A 646 -6.13 0.26 3.93
CA HIS A 646 -7.25 0.20 3.01
C HIS A 646 -7.70 -1.25 2.86
N GLN A 647 -8.68 -1.65 3.68
CA GLN A 647 -9.32 -2.95 3.54
C GLN A 647 -10.54 -2.81 2.63
N LEU A 648 -10.58 -3.56 1.53
CA LEU A 648 -11.72 -3.62 0.61
C LEU A 648 -12.89 -4.46 1.18
N ARG A 649 -13.06 -4.46 2.50
CA ARG A 649 -14.10 -5.16 3.24
C ARG A 649 -14.49 -4.35 4.48
N ALA A 650 -15.78 -4.33 4.79
CA ALA A 650 -16.31 -3.75 6.01
C ALA A 650 -16.68 -4.87 7.00
N VAL A 651 -15.91 -5.01 8.07
CA VAL A 651 -16.12 -6.07 9.08
C VAL A 651 -16.59 -5.47 10.40
N THR A 652 -15.90 -4.44 10.88
CA THR A 652 -16.26 -3.70 12.09
C THR A 652 -17.17 -2.52 11.75
N LEU A 653 -17.94 -2.02 12.72
CA LEU A 653 -18.80 -0.85 12.53
C LEU A 653 -18.03 0.39 12.08
N ASP A 654 -16.82 0.60 12.61
CA ASP A 654 -15.97 1.71 12.18
C ASP A 654 -15.46 1.52 10.73
N ASP A 655 -15.39 0.28 10.21
CA ASP A 655 -15.10 0.06 8.78
C ASP A 655 -16.25 0.55 7.91
N TYR A 656 -17.51 0.24 8.26
CA TYR A 656 -18.68 0.74 7.52
C TYR A 656 -18.75 2.27 7.50
N ALA A 657 -18.42 2.92 8.62
CA ALA A 657 -18.35 4.37 8.69
C ALA A 657 -17.23 4.93 7.78
N ARG A 658 -16.02 4.40 7.89
CA ARG A 658 -14.88 4.83 7.04
C ARG A 658 -15.15 4.63 5.56
N ARG A 659 -15.70 3.48 5.16
CA ARG A 659 -16.08 3.20 3.76
C ARG A 659 -17.15 4.16 3.25
N ALA A 660 -18.09 4.57 4.10
CA ALA A 660 -19.08 5.57 3.71
C ALA A 660 -18.46 6.97 3.50
N GLU A 661 -17.49 7.35 4.35
CA GLU A 661 -16.77 8.64 4.27
C GLU A 661 -15.81 8.74 3.07
N GLU A 662 -15.44 7.62 2.43
CA GLU A 662 -14.66 7.64 1.19
C GLU A 662 -15.46 8.20 -0.01
N LEU A 663 -16.79 8.18 0.07
CA LEU A 663 -17.65 8.58 -1.05
C LEU A 663 -17.77 10.12 -1.11
N PRO A 664 -17.45 10.76 -2.25
CA PRO A 664 -17.59 12.20 -2.40
C PRO A 664 -19.03 12.64 -2.10
N GLY A 665 -19.18 13.62 -1.21
CA GLY A 665 -20.49 14.11 -0.75
C GLY A 665 -20.90 13.59 0.63
N VAL A 666 -20.09 12.76 1.29
CA VAL A 666 -20.25 12.44 2.72
C VAL A 666 -19.22 13.22 3.52
N ALA A 667 -19.67 14.00 4.51
CA ALA A 667 -18.78 14.68 5.46
C ALA A 667 -18.39 13.72 6.60
N HIS A 668 -19.38 13.09 7.20
CA HIS A 668 -19.21 12.16 8.32
C HIS A 668 -20.15 10.97 8.22
N ALA A 669 -19.76 9.83 8.77
CA ALA A 669 -20.61 8.65 8.90
C ALA A 669 -20.47 7.97 10.26
N ARG A 670 -21.53 7.29 10.69
CA ARG A 670 -21.50 6.45 11.88
C ARG A 670 -22.32 5.19 11.70
N ALA A 671 -21.77 4.04 12.08
CA ALA A 671 -22.47 2.76 12.01
C ALA A 671 -22.78 2.17 13.39
N ARG A 672 -23.87 1.41 13.47
CA ARG A 672 -24.25 0.60 14.63
C ARG A 672 -25.03 -0.63 14.19
N TYR A 673 -25.10 -1.63 15.06
CA TYR A 673 -26.10 -2.67 14.88
C TYR A 673 -27.50 -2.15 15.24
N ALA A 674 -28.47 -2.54 14.44
CA ALA A 674 -29.88 -2.36 14.70
C ALA A 674 -30.62 -3.68 14.52
N TRP A 675 -31.71 -3.86 15.27
CA TRP A 675 -32.57 -5.03 15.15
C TRP A 675 -33.75 -4.68 14.25
N THR A 676 -33.95 -5.42 13.16
CA THR A 676 -35.07 -5.18 12.22
C THR A 676 -36.35 -5.91 12.64
N GLY A 677 -36.29 -6.69 13.72
CA GLY A 677 -37.37 -7.56 14.20
C GLY A 677 -37.06 -9.04 14.00
N SER A 678 -36.47 -9.41 12.86
CA SER A 678 -36.18 -10.81 12.48
C SER A 678 -34.70 -11.16 12.50
N TRP A 679 -33.81 -10.19 12.30
CA TRP A 679 -32.35 -10.36 12.38
C TRP A 679 -31.66 -9.02 12.65
N ARG A 680 -30.33 -9.05 12.79
CA ARG A 680 -29.50 -7.84 12.94
C ARG A 680 -29.19 -7.23 11.57
N CYS A 681 -29.20 -5.91 11.47
CA CYS A 681 -28.66 -5.17 10.34
C CYS A 681 -27.61 -4.16 10.83
N VAL A 682 -26.72 -3.77 9.92
CA VAL A 682 -25.80 -2.64 10.11
C VAL A 682 -26.50 -1.38 9.62
N GLN A 683 -26.86 -0.51 10.56
CA GLN A 683 -27.42 0.80 10.26
C GLN A 683 -26.29 1.83 10.18
N VAL A 684 -26.20 2.53 9.06
CA VAL A 684 -25.20 3.58 8.80
C VAL A 684 -25.92 4.92 8.66
N ALA A 685 -25.63 5.85 9.58
CA ALA A 685 -26.09 7.23 9.51
C ALA A 685 -25.06 8.10 8.78
N ILE A 686 -25.56 8.96 7.90
CA ILE A 686 -24.75 9.76 6.97
C ILE A 686 -25.05 11.24 7.17
N ASP A 687 -23.98 12.00 7.34
CA ASP A 687 -23.96 13.46 7.27
C ASP A 687 -23.42 13.88 5.89
N PRO A 688 -24.27 14.42 4.99
CA PRO A 688 -23.83 14.81 3.67
C PRO A 688 -23.03 16.12 3.71
N ALA A 689 -22.03 16.23 2.84
CA ALA A 689 -21.22 17.44 2.74
C ALA A 689 -22.04 18.63 2.24
N GLY A 690 -21.92 19.78 2.90
CA GLY A 690 -22.55 21.04 2.48
C GLY A 690 -24.06 21.13 2.71
N GLY A 691 -24.69 20.21 3.45
CA GLY A 691 -26.11 20.29 3.78
C GLY A 691 -26.58 19.21 4.75
N ILE A 692 -27.87 19.24 5.12
CA ILE A 692 -28.46 18.29 6.09
C ILE A 692 -29.33 17.21 5.44
N VAL A 693 -29.61 17.33 4.14
CA VAL A 693 -30.53 16.44 3.43
C VAL A 693 -29.73 15.38 2.67
N LEU A 694 -29.92 14.12 3.04
CA LEU A 694 -29.37 13.01 2.28
C LEU A 694 -30.20 12.78 1.01
N ALA A 695 -29.74 13.35 -0.10
CA ALA A 695 -30.39 13.21 -1.40
C ALA A 695 -30.41 11.75 -1.88
N GLU A 696 -31.49 11.37 -2.58
CA GLU A 696 -31.70 9.99 -3.07
C GLU A 696 -30.54 9.44 -3.93
N PRO A 697 -29.92 10.22 -4.87
CA PRO A 697 -28.81 9.72 -5.66
C PRO A 697 -27.60 9.33 -4.81
N LEU A 698 -27.24 10.17 -3.83
CA LEU A 698 -26.13 9.90 -2.91
C LEU A 698 -26.43 8.70 -2.02
N ARG A 699 -27.67 8.59 -1.52
CA ARG A 699 -28.10 7.44 -0.71
C ARG A 699 -27.95 6.12 -1.46
N ARG A 700 -28.35 6.06 -2.73
CA ARG A 700 -28.20 4.86 -3.57
C ARG A 700 -26.74 4.54 -3.82
N ALA A 701 -25.93 5.54 -4.19
CA ALA A 701 -24.49 5.35 -4.38
C ALA A 701 -23.81 4.78 -3.12
N LEU A 702 -24.20 5.27 -1.92
CA LEU A 702 -23.71 4.75 -0.64
C LEU A 702 -24.17 3.32 -0.36
N ALA A 703 -25.44 3.01 -0.64
CA ALA A 703 -25.95 1.66 -0.46
C ALA A 703 -25.22 0.67 -1.36
N ASP A 704 -25.06 0.99 -2.65
CA ASP A 704 -24.34 0.15 -3.62
C ASP A 704 -22.86 -0.01 -3.23
N HIS A 705 -22.23 1.08 -2.79
CA HIS A 705 -20.82 1.07 -2.35
C HIS A 705 -20.61 0.18 -1.12
N LEU A 706 -21.49 0.28 -0.11
CA LEU A 706 -21.37 -0.51 1.12
C LEU A 706 -21.83 -1.96 0.92
N ASP A 707 -22.79 -2.22 0.03
CA ASP A 707 -23.22 -3.58 -0.35
C ASP A 707 -22.08 -4.37 -1.01
N ALA A 708 -21.23 -3.71 -1.79
CA ALA A 708 -20.07 -4.34 -2.42
C ALA A 708 -19.00 -4.82 -1.42
N VAL A 709 -18.94 -4.25 -0.21
CA VAL A 709 -17.87 -4.54 0.78
C VAL A 709 -18.36 -5.16 2.08
N ARG A 710 -19.68 -5.27 2.29
CA ARG A 710 -20.22 -5.84 3.53
C ARG A 710 -19.94 -7.34 3.65
N LEU A 711 -19.96 -7.84 4.88
CA LEU A 711 -20.00 -9.28 5.13
C LEU A 711 -21.25 -9.92 4.51
N ILE A 712 -21.04 -11.04 3.81
CA ILE A 712 -22.14 -11.89 3.32
C ILE A 712 -23.00 -12.30 4.52
N GLY A 713 -24.31 -12.03 4.42
CA GLY A 713 -25.30 -12.33 5.47
C GLY A 713 -25.61 -11.17 6.42
N GLU A 714 -24.90 -10.05 6.36
CA GLU A 714 -25.30 -8.81 7.06
C GLU A 714 -26.21 -7.97 6.18
N ASP A 715 -27.35 -7.50 6.69
CA ASP A 715 -28.16 -6.50 5.98
C ASP A 715 -27.69 -5.08 6.27
N LEU A 716 -27.84 -4.19 5.30
CA LEU A 716 -27.42 -2.79 5.39
C LEU A 716 -28.62 -1.84 5.37
N GLU A 717 -28.60 -0.83 6.23
CA GLU A 717 -29.59 0.25 6.23
C GLU A 717 -28.91 1.63 6.26
N VAL A 718 -28.99 2.38 5.16
CA VAL A 718 -28.44 3.74 5.05
C VAL A 718 -29.51 4.78 5.40
N ARG A 719 -29.21 5.69 6.34
CA ARG A 719 -30.12 6.77 6.75
C ARG A 719 -29.38 8.10 6.87
N ALA A 720 -30.13 9.21 6.80
CA ALA A 720 -29.60 10.52 7.14
C ALA A 720 -29.27 10.60 8.65
N ALA A 721 -28.28 11.42 8.99
CA ALA A 721 -27.99 11.82 10.35
C ALA A 721 -29.23 12.45 11.02
N ARG A 722 -29.36 12.26 12.34
CA ARG A 722 -30.44 12.92 13.09
C ARG A 722 -29.98 14.30 13.52
N TYR A 723 -30.35 15.33 12.77
CA TYR A 723 -30.07 16.70 13.17
C TYR A 723 -30.91 17.11 14.37
N VAL A 724 -30.26 17.63 15.40
CA VAL A 724 -30.87 18.06 16.66
C VAL A 724 -30.81 19.59 16.70
N PRO A 725 -31.91 20.26 16.33
CA PRO A 725 -31.97 21.71 16.40
C PRO A 725 -31.88 22.18 17.86
N LEU A 726 -31.18 23.27 18.12
CA LEU A 726 -31.04 23.86 19.45
C LEU A 726 -31.71 25.25 19.52
N ASP A 727 -32.25 25.61 20.69
CA ASP A 727 -32.69 26.96 21.03
C ASP A 727 -31.74 27.53 22.07
N ILE A 728 -30.94 28.50 21.62
CA ILE A 728 -29.87 29.10 22.42
C ILE A 728 -30.22 30.57 22.69
N LYS A 729 -30.03 30.99 23.94
CA LYS A 729 -30.15 32.39 24.35
C LYS A 729 -28.89 32.81 25.11
N LEU A 730 -28.23 33.85 24.62
CA LEU A 730 -27.08 34.46 25.27
C LEU A 730 -27.45 35.89 25.71
N THR A 731 -27.33 36.16 27.00
CA THR A 731 -27.41 37.50 27.56
C THR A 731 -26.01 38.00 27.86
N LEU A 732 -25.62 39.13 27.29
CA LEU A 732 -24.27 39.67 27.37
C LEU A 732 -24.28 41.17 27.65
N CYS A 733 -23.14 41.69 28.10
CA CYS A 733 -22.92 43.11 28.34
C CYS A 733 -21.85 43.63 27.38
N ALA A 734 -22.19 44.63 26.58
CA ALA A 734 -21.29 45.30 25.66
C ALA A 734 -20.37 46.28 26.39
N GLN A 735 -19.13 46.40 25.92
CA GLN A 735 -18.19 47.42 26.41
C GLN A 735 -18.72 48.84 26.07
N PRO A 736 -18.45 49.86 26.91
CA PRO A 736 -19.02 51.20 26.75
C PRO A 736 -18.75 51.90 25.40
N ALA A 737 -17.71 51.48 24.68
CA ALA A 737 -17.30 52.08 23.40
C ALA A 737 -18.08 51.56 22.18
N TYR A 738 -18.78 50.42 22.31
CA TYR A 738 -19.40 49.69 21.20
C TYR A 738 -20.91 49.90 21.17
N TRP A 739 -21.46 50.05 19.96
CA TRP A 739 -22.91 50.08 19.76
C TRP A 739 -23.48 48.66 19.86
N PRO A 740 -24.60 48.46 20.58
CA PRO A 740 -25.23 47.15 20.70
C PRO A 740 -25.64 46.52 19.35
N GLU A 741 -26.05 47.33 18.37
CA GLU A 741 -26.47 46.82 17.04
C GLU A 741 -25.29 46.31 16.20
N ASP A 742 -24.16 47.03 16.17
CA ASP A 742 -22.95 46.58 15.50
C ASP A 742 -22.42 45.29 16.12
N LEU A 743 -22.50 45.19 17.46
CA LEU A 743 -22.10 44.00 18.20
C LEU A 743 -23.04 42.81 17.93
N ARG A 744 -24.35 43.06 17.76
CA ARG A 744 -25.33 42.04 17.38
C ARG A 744 -24.97 41.44 16.03
N ALA A 745 -24.71 42.27 15.01
CA ALA A 745 -24.33 41.80 13.68
C ALA A 745 -23.05 40.95 13.72
N ALA A 746 -22.03 41.38 14.47
CA ALA A 746 -20.80 40.60 14.63
C ALA A 746 -21.02 39.26 15.35
N LEU A 747 -21.92 39.20 16.34
CA LEU A 747 -22.27 37.95 17.03
C LEU A 747 -23.09 37.01 16.15
N GLU A 748 -24.04 37.54 15.37
CA GLU A 748 -24.83 36.76 14.42
C GLU A 748 -23.94 36.15 13.34
N GLU A 749 -22.96 36.90 12.83
CA GLU A 749 -21.96 36.41 11.90
C GLU A 749 -21.05 35.33 12.53
N GLU A 750 -20.54 35.56 13.74
CA GLU A 750 -19.63 34.64 14.43
C GLU A 750 -20.31 33.32 14.83
N PHE A 751 -21.61 33.34 15.14
CA PHE A 751 -22.42 32.15 15.42
C PHE A 751 -23.25 31.65 14.23
N SER A 752 -22.96 32.11 13.02
CA SER A 752 -23.64 31.62 11.81
C SER A 752 -23.26 30.17 11.47
N ASP A 753 -24.04 29.58 10.57
CA ASP A 753 -23.74 28.31 9.89
C ASP A 753 -22.90 28.50 8.61
N GLY A 754 -22.56 29.75 8.27
CA GLY A 754 -21.78 30.13 7.10
C GLY A 754 -20.34 30.57 7.41
N TRP A 755 -19.84 31.47 6.58
CA TRP A 755 -18.49 32.01 6.68
C TRP A 755 -18.52 33.43 7.23
N THR A 756 -17.61 33.72 8.16
CA THR A 756 -17.31 35.09 8.58
C THR A 756 -16.59 35.85 7.47
N HIS A 757 -16.60 37.19 7.50
CA HIS A 757 -15.97 38.04 6.49
C HIS A 757 -14.45 37.80 6.36
N ASP A 758 -13.82 37.30 7.43
CA ASP A 758 -12.40 36.92 7.47
C ASP A 758 -12.13 35.56 6.81
N GLY A 759 -13.16 34.89 6.28
CA GLY A 759 -13.04 33.56 5.68
C GLY A 759 -12.92 32.42 6.70
N ARG A 760 -13.23 32.65 7.98
CA ARG A 760 -13.30 31.58 9.00
C ARG A 760 -14.73 31.01 9.06
N HIS A 761 -14.86 29.71 9.33
CA HIS A 761 -16.15 29.09 9.61
C HIS A 761 -16.80 29.68 10.87
N GLY A 762 -18.10 30.02 10.76
CA GLY A 762 -18.95 30.36 11.90
C GLY A 762 -19.00 29.22 12.92
N PHE A 763 -19.44 29.51 14.15
CA PHE A 763 -19.43 28.54 15.24
C PHE A 763 -20.34 27.32 14.98
N PHE A 764 -21.47 27.52 14.29
CA PHE A 764 -22.42 26.46 13.95
C PHE A 764 -22.32 25.98 12.50
N HIS A 765 -21.21 26.29 11.82
CA HIS A 765 -20.94 25.74 10.50
C HIS A 765 -20.99 24.20 10.52
N PRO A 766 -21.67 23.54 9.55
CA PRO A 766 -21.85 22.08 9.53
C PRO A 766 -20.56 21.29 9.72
N ASP A 767 -19.48 21.66 9.02
CA ASP A 767 -18.17 20.99 9.09
C ASP A 767 -17.47 21.03 10.46
N ARG A 768 -17.99 21.79 11.44
CA ARG A 768 -17.42 21.85 12.80
C ARG A 768 -18.06 20.87 13.79
N TRP A 769 -19.15 20.24 13.41
CA TRP A 769 -19.95 19.39 14.29
C TRP A 769 -20.10 17.99 13.69
N THR A 770 -19.72 16.98 14.47
CA THR A 770 -19.83 15.58 14.06
C THR A 770 -20.73 14.75 15.00
N PHE A 771 -20.94 13.49 14.66
CA PHE A 771 -21.81 12.56 15.38
C PHE A 771 -21.46 12.45 16.87
N GLY A 772 -22.48 12.63 17.73
CA GLY A 772 -22.34 12.44 19.17
C GLY A 772 -21.46 13.48 19.87
N GLN A 773 -21.05 14.54 19.17
CA GLN A 773 -20.26 15.63 19.75
C GLN A 773 -21.14 16.47 20.69
N PRO A 774 -20.84 16.51 22.00
CA PRO A 774 -21.61 17.33 22.93
C PRO A 774 -21.26 18.83 22.79
N LEU A 775 -22.26 19.69 22.96
CA LEU A 775 -22.08 21.14 23.06
C LEU A 775 -21.86 21.54 24.52
N TYR A 776 -20.69 22.12 24.83
CA TYR A 776 -20.39 22.65 26.16
C TYR A 776 -20.74 24.13 26.26
N ALA A 777 -21.31 24.56 27.37
CA ALA A 777 -21.66 25.97 27.59
C ALA A 777 -20.41 26.87 27.59
N SER A 778 -19.28 26.35 28.09
CA SER A 778 -17.99 27.06 28.06
C SER A 778 -17.52 27.39 26.65
N GLN A 779 -17.86 26.57 25.64
CA GLN A 779 -17.54 26.84 24.24
C GLN A 779 -18.33 28.04 23.71
N LEU A 780 -19.64 28.12 24.03
CA LEU A 780 -20.49 29.27 23.67
C LEU A 780 -20.00 30.55 24.36
N ILE A 781 -19.75 30.47 25.67
CA ILE A 781 -19.30 31.61 26.47
C ILE A 781 -17.93 32.09 25.98
N GLY A 782 -16.98 31.17 25.77
CA GLY A 782 -15.64 31.49 25.29
C GLY A 782 -15.67 32.10 23.89
N ARG A 783 -16.52 31.59 22.98
CA ARG A 783 -16.65 32.15 21.64
C ARG A 783 -17.28 33.54 21.66
N ALA A 784 -18.33 33.75 22.44
CA ALA A 784 -18.92 35.08 22.61
C ALA A 784 -17.92 36.09 23.20
N LEU A 785 -17.12 35.70 24.20
CA LEU A 785 -16.07 36.56 24.78
C LEU A 785 -14.92 36.86 23.81
N SER A 786 -14.74 36.06 22.76
CA SER A 786 -13.72 36.31 21.73
C SER A 786 -14.12 37.40 20.73
N VAL A 787 -15.41 37.79 20.69
CA VAL A 787 -15.89 38.88 19.84
C VAL A 787 -15.50 40.22 20.47
N THR A 788 -14.75 41.02 19.72
CA THR A 788 -14.31 42.35 20.13
C THR A 788 -15.52 43.23 20.49
N GLY A 789 -15.53 43.79 21.70
CA GLY A 789 -16.63 44.62 22.20
C GLY A 789 -17.58 43.91 23.17
N VAL A 790 -17.50 42.59 23.32
CA VAL A 790 -18.14 41.88 24.43
C VAL A 790 -17.34 42.12 25.72
N GLY A 791 -17.99 42.64 26.76
CA GLY A 791 -17.36 42.87 28.07
C GLY A 791 -17.50 41.67 29.00
N ARG A 792 -18.72 41.12 29.10
CA ARG A 792 -19.02 39.93 29.92
C ARG A 792 -20.25 39.21 29.38
N VAL A 793 -20.29 37.89 29.53
CA VAL A 793 -21.52 37.10 29.36
C VAL A 793 -22.22 37.06 30.71
N LEU A 794 -23.51 37.39 30.74
CA LEU A 794 -24.36 37.45 31.94
C LEU A 794 -25.14 36.15 32.15
N ARG A 795 -25.60 35.53 31.06
CA ARG A 795 -26.36 34.29 31.08
C ARG A 795 -26.18 33.55 29.78
N ALA A 796 -26.00 32.24 29.85
CA ALA A 796 -26.13 31.34 28.71
C ALA A 796 -27.22 30.32 29.01
N SER A 797 -28.17 30.18 28.09
CA SER A 797 -29.24 29.18 28.11
C SER A 797 -29.19 28.40 26.80
N MET A 798 -29.16 27.07 26.90
CA MET A 798 -29.21 26.18 25.74
C MET A 798 -30.15 25.01 26.02
N ARG A 799 -30.99 24.67 25.04
CA ARG A 799 -31.91 23.53 25.10
C ARG A 799 -32.11 22.90 23.72
N ARG A 800 -32.49 21.63 23.68
CA ARG A 800 -32.93 20.97 22.45
C ARG A 800 -34.29 21.48 22.02
N TRP A 801 -34.46 21.72 20.71
CA TRP A 801 -35.73 22.11 20.12
C TRP A 801 -36.58 20.87 19.80
N ASN A 802 -37.85 20.85 20.20
CA ASN A 802 -38.78 19.77 19.91
C ASN A 802 -40.12 20.36 19.43
N PRO A 803 -40.58 20.09 18.20
CA PRO A 803 -41.85 20.63 17.72
C PRO A 803 -43.01 19.98 18.49
N GLY A 804 -43.82 20.80 19.18
CA GLY A 804 -45.13 20.38 19.72
C GLY A 804 -45.19 19.87 21.17
N SER A 805 -44.08 19.84 21.92
CA SER A 805 -44.13 19.58 23.38
C SER A 805 -43.53 20.76 24.14
N GLY A 806 -44.32 21.37 25.03
CA GLY A 806 -43.83 22.37 25.97
C GLY A 806 -42.56 21.88 26.66
N GLY A 807 -41.54 22.73 26.65
CA GLY A 807 -40.15 22.38 26.89
C GLY A 807 -39.91 21.48 28.11
N GLY A 808 -39.09 20.47 27.90
CA GLY A 808 -38.53 19.67 28.97
C GLY A 808 -37.50 18.70 28.41
N LEU A 809 -36.22 19.03 28.58
CA LEU A 809 -35.14 18.16 29.05
C LEU A 809 -33.81 18.89 28.85
N THR A 810 -33.31 19.47 29.93
CA THR A 810 -32.05 20.25 30.08
C THR A 810 -32.13 21.71 29.55
N GLU A 811 -32.62 22.62 30.41
CA GLU A 811 -32.29 24.05 30.32
C GLU A 811 -31.08 24.28 31.23
N ILE A 812 -29.96 24.69 30.64
CA ILE A 812 -28.73 24.96 31.38
C ILE A 812 -28.61 26.47 31.49
N ASP A 813 -28.99 27.01 32.64
CA ASP A 813 -28.79 28.41 32.99
C ASP A 813 -27.51 28.58 33.80
N ILE A 814 -26.54 29.27 33.21
CA ILE A 814 -25.28 29.61 33.86
C ILE A 814 -25.28 31.10 34.14
N ASP A 815 -25.34 31.47 35.42
CA ASP A 815 -24.93 32.79 35.91
C ASP A 815 -23.44 32.67 36.29
N PRO A 816 -22.52 33.38 35.61
CA PRO A 816 -21.10 33.30 35.91
C PRO A 816 -20.73 33.80 37.32
N LEU A 817 -21.64 34.42 38.06
CA LEU A 817 -21.47 34.83 39.45
C LEU A 817 -22.00 33.81 40.48
N ALA A 818 -22.65 32.73 40.04
CA ALA A 818 -23.20 31.69 40.91
C ALA A 818 -22.29 30.44 40.97
N LEU A 819 -21.47 30.29 42.00
CA LEU A 819 -20.96 28.97 42.44
C LEU A 819 -22.14 28.18 43.06
N PRO A 820 -22.26 26.81 43.01
CA PRO A 820 -21.20 25.79 42.85
C PRO A 820 -21.53 24.46 42.07
N GLU A 821 -20.48 23.68 41.76
CA GLU A 821 -20.26 22.21 41.83
C GLU A 821 -21.19 21.10 41.24
N SER A 822 -22.34 21.33 40.59
CA SER A 822 -23.04 20.21 39.91
C SER A 822 -24.21 20.61 38.99
N ARG A 823 -23.96 21.30 37.87
CA ARG A 823 -24.97 21.44 36.80
C ARG A 823 -24.35 20.92 35.51
N LEU A 824 -25.09 20.08 34.77
CA LEU A 824 -24.68 19.56 33.47
C LEU A 824 -24.17 20.73 32.60
N GLU A 825 -22.85 20.82 32.39
CA GLU A 825 -22.22 21.90 31.61
C GLU A 825 -22.36 21.71 30.09
N LYS A 826 -23.06 20.64 29.67
CA LYS A 826 -23.15 20.21 28.29
C LYS A 826 -24.52 19.69 27.91
N ILE A 827 -24.91 19.92 26.65
CA ILE A 827 -25.99 19.18 26.01
C ILE A 827 -25.38 17.85 25.54
N PRO A 828 -25.76 16.69 26.13
CA PRO A 828 -25.35 15.41 25.60
C PRO A 828 -25.96 15.24 24.21
N VAL A 829 -25.24 14.64 23.27
CA VAL A 829 -25.67 14.36 21.90
C VAL A 829 -25.56 12.87 21.66
N GLY A 830 -26.60 12.26 21.09
CA GLY A 830 -26.62 10.83 20.82
C GLY A 830 -25.60 10.45 19.74
N PRO A 831 -25.12 9.20 19.68
CA PRO A 831 -24.06 8.79 18.75
C PRO A 831 -24.45 8.90 17.27
N PHE A 832 -25.74 9.11 16.95
CA PHE A 832 -26.30 9.22 15.60
C PHE A 832 -26.88 10.63 15.35
N GLU A 833 -26.59 11.55 16.27
CA GLU A 833 -27.10 12.92 16.26
C GLU A 833 -25.99 13.92 15.98
N ILE A 834 -26.36 14.99 15.27
CA ILE A 834 -25.51 16.15 14.98
C ILE A 834 -26.31 17.39 15.37
N ILE A 835 -25.69 18.37 16.00
CA ILE A 835 -26.39 19.60 16.39
C ILE A 835 -26.52 20.55 15.20
N VAL A 836 -27.63 21.28 15.11
CA VAL A 836 -27.85 22.29 14.07
C VAL A 836 -28.44 23.57 14.65
N VAL A 837 -27.92 24.72 14.21
CA VAL A 837 -28.43 26.06 14.54
C VAL A 837 -28.20 26.96 13.33
N ALA A 838 -29.15 26.98 12.39
CA ALA A 838 -29.05 27.82 11.19
C ALA A 838 -29.44 29.28 11.46
N ASN A 839 -30.26 29.52 12.49
CA ASN A 839 -30.77 30.86 12.83
C ASN A 839 -31.55 31.55 11.69
N ASP A 840 -32.21 30.74 10.85
CA ASP A 840 -33.07 31.22 9.77
C ASP A 840 -34.45 31.66 10.32
N PRO A 841 -34.86 32.93 10.14
CA PRO A 841 -36.16 33.43 10.58
C PRO A 841 -37.35 32.69 9.95
N ASP A 842 -37.21 32.21 8.72
CA ASP A 842 -38.27 31.54 7.97
C ASP A 842 -38.36 30.04 8.32
N HIS A 843 -37.28 29.48 8.88
CA HIS A 843 -37.13 28.06 9.19
C HIS A 843 -36.69 27.81 10.65
N LEU A 844 -37.49 28.26 11.62
CA LEU A 844 -37.19 28.14 13.06
C LEU A 844 -36.98 26.69 13.55
N GLU A 845 -37.47 25.69 12.82
CA GLU A 845 -37.25 24.27 13.06
C GLU A 845 -35.80 23.81 12.91
N THR A 846 -34.95 24.60 12.25
CA THR A 846 -33.51 24.34 12.05
C THR A 846 -32.62 24.84 13.20
N GLY A 847 -33.24 25.30 14.29
CA GLY A 847 -32.55 25.83 15.45
C GLY A 847 -32.30 27.33 15.36
N ARG A 848 -32.23 27.98 16.52
CA ARG A 848 -32.09 29.45 16.62
C ARG A 848 -31.17 29.86 17.75
N ILE A 849 -30.53 31.02 17.57
CA ILE A 849 -29.75 31.69 18.61
C ILE A 849 -30.22 33.13 18.79
N ARG A 850 -30.39 33.55 20.04
CA ARG A 850 -30.84 34.91 20.38
C ARG A 850 -29.84 35.61 21.30
N PHE A 851 -29.49 36.83 20.93
CA PHE A 851 -28.61 37.70 21.70
C PHE A 851 -29.41 38.82 22.38
N GLU A 852 -29.27 38.90 23.70
CA GLU A 852 -29.77 39.99 24.54
C GLU A 852 -28.58 40.80 25.06
N ILE A 853 -28.37 41.97 24.44
CA ILE A 853 -27.20 42.81 24.69
C ILE A 853 -27.60 43.96 25.62
N THR A 854 -26.92 44.06 26.75
CA THR A 854 -27.09 45.12 27.75
C THR A 854 -25.84 46.01 27.81
N GLY A 855 -25.96 47.24 28.31
CA GLY A 855 -24.82 48.17 28.33
C GLY A 855 -24.49 48.74 26.94
N GLY A 856 -23.21 49.00 26.67
CA GLY A 856 -22.76 49.61 25.42
C GLY A 856 -22.90 51.13 25.36
N ARG A 857 -22.54 51.69 24.21
CA ARG A 857 -22.68 53.10 23.87
C ARG A 857 -24.17 53.41 23.62
N ARG A 858 -24.69 54.44 24.29
CA ARG A 858 -26.09 54.88 24.18
C ARG A 858 -26.24 56.03 23.20
#